data_AF-A0A7V6L8G7-F1
#
_entry.id   AF-A0A7V6L8G7-F1
#
_cell.length_a   1.000
_cell.length_b   1.000
_cell.length_c   1.000
_cell.angle_alpha   90.00
_cell.angle_beta   90.00
_cell.angle_gamma   90.00
#
_symmetry.space_group_name_H-M   'P 1'
#
loop_
_entity.id
_entity.type
_entity.pdbx_description
1 polymer ?
#
loop_
_entity_poly.entity_id
_entity_poly.type
_entity_poly.pdbx_seq_one_letter_code
_entity_poly.pdbx_strand_id
1 'polypeptide(L)'
;MLVILLFDIRNPINTIVMRKASVFISILVLLAFPGCQSRNLVVQNTEVLWQQVDSLSKLNLPRSQIEVLDNIREISIDNKNTVDYIKAVVVRAALADQIEEEALTRQIEQLEKEVDGLWSPAKQMVHSILGDLYQTYYNQNRWRLLEKGDISSGSEALWEMGASEISARAVEHYLLSLDEKELLASEASENYLSLLLNGDKKLNLRPTLYDLLVDRCTEKLLSGLLFESSVDDEDFLRNPALLGSREQFTSIRVAGEKVSHKQLAISLLGEWLNYSENRKDADVLYDVDLQRLKLMHFIYDAEDRDELYENALGLLLVETEGRPNEAMIMYEIAGFLMSQMVTNEQELSERNYGAEAYAMADKAIGKWPESDGGRLAAGLIQQLTHPSLYLNTEETSIPGQRLKYVVTYNNIKQLHTAVYRLKFVDKDYYRLNRYDEDFIREQLDSSTQVWKGSTELPGYGDYLAHRAELEVETELPYGTYVLVVSDKEESYKLSEGACYSLFQVTNLAFMYLPLEDGNVRLAIKSRDKGQSLEGVYADFYNIYGKDSTILRMGPTDRNGETTGAIHKNRGYTIVLKKGDDIFFADRLWYSPVSNDTKVPTEEIRSFIFSDRKVYRPGQKVSYKTILLNQKGNKTKVISGSKFNVTLRDTNGREVSSQSVTTNEYGSVSGSFILPSTALSGSFSIVTPYGSSSIQVEEYKRPRFEISFEPFRDLAVIGDSITVKANATTLTGMPLADARVEWKVKSSSLIWRSYLPSGGDLIASGSAKTSADGKVMIVFQAKGSNYVNRIFSLTNFLVEVDITDASGETRSESTSIALSDKAYSLNTEVQTLIT
;
A
#
# COMPACT_ATOMS: atom_id res chain seq x y z
N MET A 1 -2.72 8.24 14.72
CA MET A 1 -1.63 9.19 14.39
C MET A 1 -1.11 9.83 15.68
N LEU A 2 -0.41 9.04 16.50
CA LEU A 2 0.33 9.49 17.68
C LEU A 2 1.53 8.55 17.72
N VAL A 3 2.67 9.07 17.29
CA VAL A 3 3.90 8.34 17.00
C VAL A 3 4.93 8.97 17.93
N ILE A 4 5.16 8.34 19.09
CA ILE A 4 6.15 8.80 20.07
C ILE A 4 7.46 8.10 19.70
N LEU A 5 8.19 8.74 18.79
CA LEU A 5 9.45 8.25 18.26
C LEU A 5 10.59 8.58 19.22
N LEU A 6 10.93 7.63 20.07
CA LEU A 6 12.20 7.67 20.76
C LEU A 6 13.37 7.48 19.80
N PHE A 7 13.26 6.66 18.75
CA PHE A 7 14.28 6.56 17.69
C PHE A 7 13.69 6.00 16.39
N ASP A 8 13.54 6.82 15.35
CA ASP A 8 13.42 6.32 13.97
C ASP A 8 14.82 6.25 13.36
N ILE A 9 15.37 5.04 13.29
CA ILE A 9 16.72 4.77 12.77
C ILE A 9 16.81 5.10 11.27
N ARG A 10 15.67 5.25 10.56
CA ARG A 10 15.65 5.43 9.11
C ARG A 10 15.94 6.86 8.64
N ASN A 11 15.92 7.88 9.51
CA ASN A 11 16.10 9.27 9.06
C ASN A 11 16.60 10.29 10.11
N PRO A 12 17.81 10.16 10.67
CA PRO A 12 18.31 11.10 11.68
C PRO A 12 18.88 12.42 11.13
N ILE A 13 18.98 12.60 9.81
CA ILE A 13 19.87 13.63 9.23
C ILE A 13 19.18 14.99 8.99
N ASN A 14 17.85 15.08 8.96
CA ASN A 14 17.16 16.29 8.48
C ASN A 14 16.74 17.33 9.54
N THR A 15 17.07 17.15 10.82
CA THR A 15 16.43 17.97 11.90
C THR A 15 17.37 18.83 12.74
N ILE A 16 18.58 19.16 12.28
CA ILE A 16 19.46 20.12 12.98
C ILE A 16 19.75 21.33 12.09
N VAL A 17 18.80 22.25 12.00
CA VAL A 17 19.03 23.59 11.41
C VAL A 17 18.25 24.67 12.19
N MET A 18 18.91 25.39 13.10
CA MET A 18 19.08 26.87 13.05
C MET A 18 19.47 27.54 14.39
N ARG A 19 20.27 28.62 14.24
CA ARG A 19 20.65 29.75 15.14
C ARG A 19 21.85 29.50 16.07
N LYS A 20 22.98 30.23 16.04
CA LYS A 20 23.40 31.52 15.42
C LYS A 20 24.94 31.60 15.20
N ALA A 21 25.31 32.24 14.08
CA ALA A 21 26.43 33.15 13.77
C ALA A 21 27.87 33.01 14.36
N SER A 22 28.80 32.69 13.45
CA SER A 22 30.08 33.37 13.11
C SER A 22 31.15 33.66 14.18
N VAL A 23 32.34 33.03 14.06
CA VAL A 23 33.67 33.67 13.81
C VAL A 23 34.65 32.63 13.21
N PHE A 24 35.54 33.15 12.37
CA PHE A 24 36.50 32.56 11.42
C PHE A 24 37.76 31.85 12.00
N ILE A 25 38.25 30.86 11.23
CA ILE A 25 39.66 30.55 10.84
C ILE A 25 40.62 29.80 11.79
N SER A 26 41.27 28.80 11.14
CA SER A 26 42.57 28.14 11.40
C SER A 26 42.65 27.10 12.51
N ILE A 27 42.83 25.83 12.12
CA ILE A 27 44.08 25.06 12.35
C ILE A 27 44.10 23.92 11.33
N LEU A 28 44.90 24.12 10.28
CA LEU A 28 45.34 23.09 9.34
C LEU A 28 46.86 23.18 9.28
N VAL A 29 47.55 22.88 10.39
CA VAL A 29 48.98 22.52 10.46
C VAL A 29 49.19 21.81 11.81
N LEU A 30 49.33 20.47 11.80
CA LEU A 30 50.24 19.70 12.66
C LEU A 30 50.07 18.18 12.41
N LEU A 31 50.23 17.76 11.15
CA LEU A 31 50.72 16.43 10.83
C LEU A 31 52.24 16.51 10.72
N ALA A 32 52.95 16.23 11.82
CA ALA A 32 54.30 15.66 11.87
C ALA A 32 54.94 15.89 13.25
N PHE A 33 54.93 14.89 14.12
CA PHE A 33 56.03 14.58 15.06
C PHE A 33 55.76 13.19 15.71
N PRO A 34 56.65 12.19 15.54
CA PRO A 34 56.64 11.00 16.38
C PRO A 34 57.46 11.31 17.64
N GLY A 35 56.82 11.39 18.80
CA GLY A 35 57.52 11.71 20.05
C GLY A 35 56.65 11.55 21.27
N CYS A 36 56.78 10.38 21.90
CA CYS A 36 56.46 10.05 23.29
C CYS A 36 55.85 11.19 24.14
N GLN A 37 54.55 11.09 24.45
CA GLN A 37 53.99 11.75 25.63
C GLN A 37 53.11 10.79 26.43
N SER A 38 53.37 10.83 27.73
CA SER A 38 52.67 10.20 28.84
C SER A 38 51.15 10.30 28.75
N ARG A 39 50.46 9.21 29.11
CA ARG A 39 49.02 9.19 29.43
C ARG A 39 48.75 10.11 30.63
N ASN A 40 48.54 11.40 30.36
CA ASN A 40 47.75 12.24 31.24
C ASN A 40 46.28 12.02 30.86
N LEU A 41 45.48 11.60 31.84
CA LEU A 41 44.02 11.61 31.78
C LEU A 41 43.55 13.06 31.60
N VAL A 42 43.54 13.52 30.35
CA VAL A 42 42.74 14.68 29.95
C VAL A 42 41.30 14.16 29.94
N VAL A 43 40.47 14.64 30.86
CA VAL A 43 39.02 14.47 30.78
C VAL A 43 38.59 15.11 29.46
N GLN A 44 38.43 14.30 28.41
CA GLN A 44 37.93 14.78 27.13
C GLN A 44 36.46 15.15 27.33
N ASN A 45 36.14 16.43 27.16
CA ASN A 45 34.77 16.93 27.28
C ASN A 45 33.93 16.38 26.10
N THR A 46 32.88 15.60 26.39
CA THR A 46 31.99 15.01 25.37
C THR A 46 31.33 16.08 24.50
N GLU A 47 31.10 17.29 25.01
CA GLU A 47 30.57 18.42 24.25
C GLU A 47 31.49 18.82 23.07
N VAL A 48 32.81 18.79 23.27
CA VAL A 48 33.78 19.09 22.21
C VAL A 48 33.78 17.98 21.16
N LEU A 49 33.66 16.72 21.58
CA LEU A 49 33.57 15.59 20.66
C LEU A 49 32.27 15.63 19.85
N TRP A 50 31.13 16.03 20.44
CA TRP A 50 29.88 16.24 19.69
C TRP A 50 29.99 17.37 18.66
N GLN A 51 30.65 18.48 18.99
CA GLN A 51 30.93 19.54 18.00
C GLN A 51 31.82 19.04 16.85
N GLN A 52 32.74 18.12 17.14
CA GLN A 52 33.55 17.46 16.13
C GLN A 52 32.69 16.54 15.24
N VAL A 53 31.77 15.75 15.81
CA VAL A 53 30.80 14.94 15.06
C VAL A 53 29.98 15.83 14.11
N ASP A 54 29.40 16.93 14.61
CA ASP A 54 28.60 17.87 13.79
C ASP A 54 29.42 18.51 12.66
N SER A 55 30.69 18.82 12.93
CA SER A 55 31.61 19.38 11.94
C SER A 55 31.93 18.37 10.84
N LEU A 56 32.17 17.10 11.20
CA LEU A 56 32.42 16.01 10.25
C LEU A 56 31.17 15.63 9.46
N SER A 57 29.98 15.74 10.06
CA SER A 57 28.68 15.56 9.39
C SER A 57 28.50 16.55 8.24
N LYS A 58 28.77 17.84 8.48
CA LYS A 58 28.74 18.89 7.43
C LYS A 58 29.74 18.66 6.28
N LEU A 59 30.79 17.89 6.54
CA LEU A 59 31.81 17.52 5.55
C LEU A 59 31.53 16.17 4.87
N ASN A 60 30.43 15.50 5.18
CA ASN A 60 30.07 14.17 4.68
C ASN A 60 31.17 13.11 4.93
N LEU A 61 31.75 13.09 6.14
CA LEU A 61 32.79 12.14 6.54
C LEU A 61 32.27 11.12 7.57
N PRO A 62 31.47 10.10 7.18
CA PRO A 62 30.82 9.15 8.10
C PRO A 62 31.80 8.26 8.86
N ARG A 63 32.92 7.81 8.24
CA ARG A 63 33.94 6.99 8.93
C ARG A 63 34.58 7.72 10.10
N SER A 64 35.00 8.96 9.87
CA SER A 64 35.60 9.79 10.92
C SER A 64 34.59 10.16 12.01
N GLN A 65 33.29 10.28 11.69
CA GLN A 65 32.25 10.44 12.71
C GLN A 65 32.15 9.20 13.60
N ILE A 66 32.15 8.00 13.04
CA ILE A 66 32.10 6.75 13.81
C ILE A 66 33.28 6.65 14.79
N GLU A 67 34.50 6.98 14.38
CA GLU A 67 35.67 6.98 15.27
C GLU A 67 35.50 7.93 16.48
N VAL A 68 34.92 9.10 16.25
CA VAL A 68 34.64 10.07 17.33
C VAL A 68 33.50 9.58 18.22
N LEU A 69 32.46 8.96 17.64
CA LEU A 69 31.33 8.38 18.37
C LEU A 69 31.75 7.20 19.24
N ASP A 70 32.68 6.35 18.77
CA ASP A 70 33.25 5.26 19.55
C ASP A 70 34.01 5.80 20.78
N ASN A 71 34.76 6.89 20.62
CA ASN A 71 35.41 7.56 21.76
C ASN A 71 34.40 8.18 22.75
N ILE A 72 33.34 8.85 22.25
CA ILE A 72 32.25 9.35 23.10
C ILE A 72 31.62 8.19 23.89
N ARG A 73 31.42 7.05 23.24
CA ARG A 73 30.83 5.87 23.86
C ARG A 73 31.72 5.30 24.97
N GLU A 74 33.02 5.13 24.75
CA GLU A 74 33.98 4.66 25.77
C GLU A 74 33.99 5.60 26.99
N ILE A 75 34.09 6.91 26.76
CA ILE A 75 34.03 7.93 27.83
C ILE A 75 32.70 7.85 28.59
N SER A 76 31.60 7.59 27.89
CA SER A 76 30.27 7.50 28.51
C SER A 76 30.12 6.23 29.35
N ILE A 77 30.78 5.13 28.99
CA ILE A 77 30.83 3.90 29.80
C ILE A 77 31.56 4.18 31.12
N ASP A 78 32.74 4.80 31.05
CA ASP A 78 33.55 5.10 32.25
C ASP A 78 32.83 6.07 33.21
N ASN A 79 32.11 7.05 32.65
CA ASN A 79 31.40 8.07 33.43
C ASN A 79 29.94 7.72 33.73
N LYS A 80 29.43 6.60 33.22
CA LYS A 80 28.01 6.21 33.30
C LYS A 80 27.04 7.29 32.80
N ASN A 81 27.41 7.97 31.72
CA ASN A 81 26.57 9.01 31.10
C ASN A 81 25.58 8.39 30.11
N THR A 82 24.34 8.15 30.57
CA THR A 82 23.31 7.48 29.77
C THR A 82 22.97 8.23 28.48
N VAL A 83 22.83 9.55 28.55
CA VAL A 83 22.40 10.36 27.39
C VAL A 83 23.44 10.33 26.27
N ASP A 84 24.71 10.59 26.59
CA ASP A 84 25.78 10.57 25.59
C ASP A 84 26.00 9.17 25.04
N TYR A 85 25.93 8.13 25.90
CA TYR A 85 26.06 6.74 25.47
C TYR A 85 24.97 6.35 24.46
N ILE A 86 23.69 6.59 24.79
CA ILE A 86 22.56 6.21 23.94
C ILE A 86 22.56 7.01 22.63
N LYS A 87 22.83 8.32 22.70
CA LYS A 87 22.96 9.15 21.51
C LYS A 87 24.10 8.66 20.60
N ALA A 88 25.25 8.28 21.17
CA ALA A 88 26.35 7.72 20.40
C ALA A 88 25.97 6.40 19.72
N VAL A 89 25.30 5.48 20.43
CA VAL A 89 24.83 4.21 19.87
C VAL A 89 23.91 4.42 18.67
N VAL A 90 22.92 5.31 18.79
CA VAL A 90 21.92 5.55 17.73
C VAL A 90 22.53 6.26 16.52
N VAL A 91 23.32 7.32 16.73
CA VAL A 91 23.94 8.05 15.61
C VAL A 91 24.94 7.14 14.88
N ARG A 92 25.71 6.34 15.62
CA ARG A 92 26.62 5.35 15.04
C ARG A 92 25.86 4.32 14.21
N ALA A 93 24.72 3.81 14.69
CA ALA A 93 23.84 2.90 13.96
C ALA A 93 23.52 3.40 12.55
N ALA A 94 23.02 4.63 12.49
CA ALA A 94 22.56 5.24 11.25
C ALA A 94 23.69 5.56 10.28
N LEU A 95 24.89 5.87 10.79
CA LEU A 95 26.07 6.07 9.96
C LEU A 95 26.63 4.75 9.44
N ALA A 96 26.68 3.70 10.28
CA ALA A 96 27.22 2.40 9.90
C ALA A 96 26.44 1.79 8.72
N ASP A 97 25.12 1.96 8.69
CA ASP A 97 24.25 1.52 7.57
C ASP A 97 24.67 2.10 6.21
N GLN A 98 25.33 3.27 6.19
CA GLN A 98 25.79 3.91 4.95
C GLN A 98 27.11 3.37 4.42
N ILE A 99 27.94 2.76 5.26
CA ILE A 99 29.36 2.50 4.95
C ILE A 99 29.88 1.11 5.30
N GLU A 100 29.15 0.33 6.08
CA GLU A 100 29.52 -1.03 6.48
C GLU A 100 28.62 -2.09 5.83
N GLU A 101 29.22 -3.16 5.34
CA GLU A 101 28.47 -4.36 4.97
C GLU A 101 27.92 -5.05 6.22
N GLU A 102 26.65 -5.49 6.15
CA GLU A 102 25.96 -6.17 7.26
C GLU A 102 25.94 -5.35 8.57
N ALA A 103 25.94 -4.02 8.47
CA ALA A 103 25.97 -3.09 9.61
C ALA A 103 24.95 -3.45 10.70
N LEU A 104 23.72 -3.76 10.29
CA LEU A 104 22.63 -4.13 11.20
C LEU A 104 22.95 -5.39 12.02
N THR A 105 23.44 -6.46 11.37
CA THR A 105 23.80 -7.73 12.04
C THR A 105 24.91 -7.49 13.06
N ARG A 106 25.98 -6.81 12.65
CA ARG A 106 27.12 -6.51 13.54
C ARG A 106 26.70 -5.67 14.74
N GLN A 107 25.79 -4.71 14.52
CA GLN A 107 25.29 -3.87 15.59
C GLN A 107 24.46 -4.65 16.61
N ILE A 108 23.57 -5.54 16.15
CA ILE A 108 22.82 -6.44 17.03
C ILE A 108 23.79 -7.28 17.86
N GLU A 109 24.73 -7.97 17.20
CA GLU A 109 25.72 -8.82 17.88
C GLU A 109 26.58 -8.06 18.88
N GLN A 110 26.93 -6.81 18.58
CA GLN A 110 27.70 -5.96 19.47
C GLN A 110 26.89 -5.56 20.71
N LEU A 111 25.68 -5.04 20.53
CA LEU A 111 24.85 -4.59 21.64
C LEU A 111 24.41 -5.76 22.53
N GLU A 112 24.12 -6.93 21.96
CA GLU A 112 23.81 -8.16 22.70
C GLU A 112 24.94 -8.58 23.64
N LYS A 113 26.20 -8.46 23.20
CA LYS A 113 27.36 -8.80 24.04
C LYS A 113 27.59 -7.83 25.19
N GLU A 114 27.14 -6.59 25.04
CA GLU A 114 27.47 -5.51 25.97
C GLU A 114 26.33 -5.18 26.93
N VAL A 115 25.07 -5.42 26.54
CA VAL A 115 23.88 -4.91 27.24
C VAL A 115 23.82 -5.34 28.70
N ASP A 116 24.26 -6.56 29.02
CA ASP A 116 24.29 -7.06 30.40
C ASP A 116 25.36 -6.38 31.29
N GLY A 117 26.38 -5.78 30.69
CA GLY A 117 27.43 -5.04 31.40
C GLY A 117 27.13 -3.56 31.61
N LEU A 118 26.02 -3.05 31.06
CA LEU A 118 25.64 -1.64 31.17
C LEU A 118 24.98 -1.32 32.51
N TRP A 119 25.10 -0.07 32.94
CA TRP A 119 24.39 0.43 34.12
C TRP A 119 22.95 0.78 33.77
N SER A 120 22.06 0.72 34.76
CA SER A 120 20.70 1.21 34.60
C SER A 120 20.66 2.75 34.70
N PRO A 121 19.92 3.47 33.84
CA PRO A 121 18.95 2.94 32.87
C PRO A 121 19.49 2.78 31.43
N ALA A 122 20.80 2.89 31.20
CA ALA A 122 21.37 2.67 29.86
C ALA A 122 21.09 1.26 29.34
N LYS A 123 21.11 0.25 30.23
CA LYS A 123 20.72 -1.13 29.93
C LYS A 123 19.31 -1.23 29.32
N GLN A 124 18.31 -0.64 29.98
CA GLN A 124 16.91 -0.67 29.54
C GLN A 124 16.71 0.06 28.21
N MET A 125 17.38 1.20 28.02
CA MET A 125 17.36 1.92 26.75
C MET A 125 18.00 1.12 25.61
N VAL A 126 19.09 0.39 25.87
CA VAL A 126 19.70 -0.50 24.87
C VAL A 126 18.79 -1.68 24.54
N HIS A 127 18.08 -2.27 25.50
CA HIS A 127 17.06 -3.28 25.20
C HIS A 127 15.95 -2.72 24.29
N SER A 128 15.46 -1.51 24.55
CA SER A 128 14.50 -0.84 23.65
C SER A 128 15.05 -0.60 22.23
N ILE A 129 16.35 -0.33 22.09
CA ILE A 129 17.04 -0.22 20.79
C ILE A 129 17.20 -1.59 20.12
N LEU A 130 17.62 -2.61 20.86
CA LEU A 130 17.76 -3.99 20.37
C LEU A 130 16.44 -4.51 19.79
N GLY A 131 15.32 -4.27 20.47
CA GLY A 131 13.99 -4.61 19.94
C GLY A 131 13.74 -4.00 18.55
N ASP A 132 14.08 -2.73 18.35
CA ASP A 132 13.94 -2.05 17.06
C ASP A 132 14.92 -2.57 15.99
N LEU A 133 16.14 -2.93 16.38
CA LEU A 133 17.12 -3.51 15.46
C LEU A 133 16.66 -4.90 14.99
N TYR A 134 16.16 -5.75 15.89
CA TYR A 134 15.57 -7.04 15.52
C TYR A 134 14.33 -6.89 14.65
N GLN A 135 13.43 -5.95 14.98
CA GLN A 135 12.27 -5.62 14.12
C GLN A 135 12.71 -5.12 12.74
N THR A 136 13.76 -4.31 12.67
CA THR A 136 14.32 -3.83 11.40
C THR A 136 14.92 -4.99 10.60
N TYR A 137 15.66 -5.88 11.25
CA TYR A 137 16.23 -7.07 10.63
C TYR A 137 15.13 -7.97 10.07
N TYR A 138 14.07 -8.19 10.85
CA TYR A 138 12.89 -8.92 10.43
C TYR A 138 12.29 -8.33 9.15
N ASN A 139 12.05 -7.01 9.13
CA ASN A 139 11.43 -6.35 7.98
C ASN A 139 12.32 -6.37 6.73
N GLN A 140 13.64 -6.17 6.87
CA GLN A 140 14.58 -6.24 5.74
C GLN A 140 14.70 -7.65 5.16
N ASN A 141 14.53 -8.68 5.99
CA ASN A 141 14.68 -10.09 5.61
C ASN A 141 13.34 -10.84 5.54
N ARG A 142 12.21 -10.13 5.52
CA ARG A 142 10.87 -10.69 5.77
C ARG A 142 10.53 -11.87 4.86
N TRP A 143 10.80 -11.75 3.56
CA TRP A 143 10.52 -12.82 2.58
C TRP A 143 11.26 -14.12 2.92
N ARG A 144 12.56 -14.02 3.25
CA ARG A 144 13.44 -15.16 3.61
C ARG A 144 13.04 -15.76 4.95
N LEU A 145 12.71 -14.92 5.93
CA LEU A 145 12.32 -15.37 7.26
C LEU A 145 10.97 -16.08 7.23
N LEU A 146 10.01 -15.57 6.47
CA LEU A 146 8.68 -16.18 6.30
C LEU A 146 8.74 -17.53 5.57
N GLU A 147 9.72 -17.74 4.68
CA GLU A 147 9.97 -19.04 4.05
C GLU A 147 10.35 -20.10 5.09
N LYS A 148 11.09 -19.72 6.14
CA LYS A 148 11.43 -20.60 7.27
C LYS A 148 10.31 -20.71 8.31
N GLY A 149 9.41 -19.74 8.40
CA GLY A 149 8.24 -19.76 9.29
C GLY A 149 8.59 -19.86 10.79
N ASP A 150 7.92 -20.77 11.50
CA ASP A 150 8.02 -21.00 12.96
C ASP A 150 9.16 -21.99 13.33
N ILE A 151 10.10 -22.26 12.43
CA ILE A 151 11.22 -23.15 12.71
C ILE A 151 12.24 -22.43 13.61
N SER A 152 12.42 -22.94 14.83
CA SER A 152 13.53 -22.54 15.70
C SER A 152 14.81 -23.24 15.25
N SER A 153 15.84 -22.44 14.96
CA SER A 153 17.13 -22.94 14.51
C SER A 153 18.04 -23.36 15.66
N GLY A 154 17.84 -22.77 16.85
CA GLY A 154 18.76 -22.90 18.00
C GLY A 154 20.14 -22.31 17.73
N SER A 155 20.30 -21.55 16.64
CA SER A 155 21.56 -20.92 16.23
C SER A 155 21.71 -19.54 16.86
N GLU A 156 22.95 -19.10 17.07
CA GLU A 156 23.22 -17.70 17.41
C GLU A 156 23.27 -16.80 16.17
N ALA A 157 23.41 -17.38 14.97
CA ALA A 157 23.53 -16.63 13.73
C ALA A 157 22.15 -16.18 13.21
N LEU A 158 21.92 -14.86 13.11
CA LEU A 158 20.65 -14.27 12.67
C LEU A 158 20.17 -14.79 11.30
N TRP A 159 21.09 -15.13 10.39
CA TRP A 159 20.75 -15.63 9.06
C TRP A 159 20.12 -17.05 9.12
N GLU A 160 20.44 -17.83 10.15
CA GLU A 160 19.96 -19.20 10.33
C GLU A 160 18.55 -19.25 10.94
N MET A 161 18.17 -18.21 11.69
CA MET A 161 16.88 -18.09 12.38
C MET A 161 15.67 -17.98 11.44
N GLY A 162 14.53 -18.45 11.94
CA GLY A 162 13.21 -18.28 11.33
C GLY A 162 12.50 -16.99 11.76
N ALA A 163 11.32 -16.74 11.19
CA ALA A 163 10.51 -15.54 11.46
C ALA A 163 10.07 -15.43 12.94
N SER A 164 9.68 -16.55 13.55
CA SER A 164 9.26 -16.62 14.95
C SER A 164 10.39 -16.32 15.92
N GLU A 165 11.58 -16.88 15.68
CA GLU A 165 12.75 -16.70 16.55
C GLU A 165 13.23 -15.24 16.59
N ILE A 166 13.32 -14.58 15.42
CA ILE A 166 13.67 -13.14 15.35
C ILE A 166 12.58 -12.27 16.02
N SER A 167 11.31 -12.61 15.84
CA SER A 167 10.21 -11.85 16.42
C SER A 167 10.15 -12.00 17.94
N ALA A 168 10.39 -13.20 18.46
CA ALA A 168 10.47 -13.48 19.89
C ALA A 168 11.60 -12.67 20.55
N ARG A 169 12.78 -12.59 19.92
CA ARG A 169 13.90 -11.76 20.43
C ARG A 169 13.55 -10.27 20.45
N ALA A 170 12.88 -9.77 19.42
CA ALA A 170 12.43 -8.38 19.39
C ALA A 170 11.50 -8.08 20.58
N VAL A 171 10.51 -8.94 20.80
CA VAL A 171 9.53 -8.84 21.90
C VAL A 171 10.20 -8.95 23.26
N GLU A 172 11.08 -9.93 23.44
CA GLU A 172 11.85 -10.11 24.66
C GLU A 172 12.60 -8.84 25.05
N HIS A 173 13.33 -8.23 24.10
CA HIS A 173 14.03 -6.98 24.38
C HIS A 173 13.10 -5.79 24.65
N TYR A 174 11.93 -5.70 23.99
CA TYR A 174 10.96 -4.68 24.37
C TYR A 174 10.45 -4.87 25.80
N LEU A 175 10.24 -6.11 26.26
CA LEU A 175 9.85 -6.39 27.64
C LEU A 175 10.99 -6.12 28.64
N LEU A 176 12.22 -6.55 28.34
CA LEU A 176 13.42 -6.27 29.15
C LEU A 176 13.72 -4.77 29.27
N SER A 177 13.25 -3.95 28.32
CA SER A 177 13.35 -2.50 28.44
C SER A 177 12.51 -1.91 29.59
N LEU A 178 11.58 -2.69 30.15
CA LEU A 178 10.71 -2.29 31.26
C LEU A 178 11.15 -2.86 32.61
N ASP A 179 12.21 -3.65 32.65
CA ASP A 179 12.80 -4.16 33.90
C ASP A 179 13.29 -3.01 34.80
N GLU A 180 13.36 -3.27 36.11
CA GLU A 180 13.67 -2.26 37.14
C GLU A 180 12.67 -1.10 37.17
N LYS A 181 11.37 -1.43 37.10
CA LYS A 181 10.26 -0.47 37.08
C LYS A 181 10.38 0.65 38.14
N GLU A 182 10.75 0.35 39.37
CA GLU A 182 10.90 1.35 40.43
C GLU A 182 11.99 2.39 40.12
N LEU A 183 13.10 1.95 39.52
CA LEU A 183 14.17 2.84 39.08
C LEU A 183 13.68 3.71 37.91
N LEU A 184 13.11 3.09 36.88
CA LEU A 184 12.60 3.80 35.71
C LEU A 184 11.50 4.82 36.06
N ALA A 185 10.68 4.50 37.06
CA ALA A 185 9.65 5.38 37.60
C ALA A 185 10.23 6.55 38.42
N SER A 186 11.44 6.43 38.95
CA SER A 186 12.13 7.50 39.69
C SER A 186 12.87 8.48 38.78
N GLU A 187 13.16 8.07 37.55
CA GLU A 187 13.90 8.86 36.56
C GLU A 187 12.96 9.80 35.79
N ALA A 188 13.20 11.11 35.88
CA ALA A 188 12.42 12.11 35.14
C ALA A 188 12.71 12.03 33.64
N SER A 189 11.67 12.01 32.82
CA SER A 189 11.79 11.95 31.35
C SER A 189 12.50 13.17 30.75
N GLU A 190 12.41 14.33 31.41
CA GLU A 190 13.14 15.57 31.08
C GLU A 190 14.65 15.39 30.96
N ASN A 191 15.24 14.48 31.74
CA ASN A 191 16.67 14.17 31.69
C ASN A 191 17.09 13.59 30.32
N TYR A 192 16.14 13.07 29.55
CA TYR A 192 16.36 12.37 28.29
C TYR A 192 15.81 13.15 27.08
N LEU A 193 15.42 14.42 27.25
CA LEU A 193 14.82 15.24 26.20
C LEU A 193 15.66 15.32 24.91
N SER A 194 16.99 15.34 25.03
CA SER A 194 17.91 15.38 23.88
C SER A 194 17.92 14.11 23.04
N LEU A 195 17.36 13.01 23.56
CA LEU A 195 17.18 11.74 22.85
C LEU A 195 15.85 11.69 22.08
N LEU A 196 14.88 12.53 22.43
CA LEU A 196 13.55 12.53 21.83
C LEU A 196 13.52 13.31 20.52
N LEU A 197 12.93 12.71 19.48
CA LEU A 197 12.72 13.41 18.22
C LEU A 197 11.71 14.57 18.42
N ASN A 198 12.09 15.77 17.97
CA ASN A 198 11.30 17.01 18.07
C ASN A 198 11.01 17.53 19.50
N GLY A 199 11.75 17.07 20.52
CA GLY A 199 11.63 17.59 21.89
C GLY A 199 10.24 17.40 22.51
N ASP A 200 9.66 16.22 22.29
CA ASP A 200 8.26 15.80 22.53
C ASP A 200 7.35 16.76 23.32
N LYS A 201 6.28 17.22 22.65
CA LYS A 201 5.23 18.08 23.21
C LYS A 201 4.37 17.39 24.27
N LYS A 202 4.47 16.06 24.42
CA LYS A 202 3.72 15.25 25.39
C LYS A 202 4.53 14.83 26.62
N LEU A 203 5.70 15.39 26.84
CA LEU A 203 6.56 14.99 27.97
C LEU A 203 5.87 15.15 29.33
N ASN A 204 5.00 16.15 29.48
CA ASN A 204 4.16 16.33 30.67
C ASN A 204 3.17 15.17 30.90
N LEU A 205 2.81 14.44 29.85
CA LEU A 205 1.96 13.24 29.90
C LEU A 205 2.80 11.94 29.98
N ARG A 206 4.13 12.05 29.94
CA ARG A 206 5.12 10.97 30.10
C ARG A 206 6.22 11.41 31.07
N PRO A 207 5.91 11.68 32.35
CA PRO A 207 6.83 12.36 33.25
C PRO A 207 8.03 11.51 33.68
N THR A 208 7.96 10.18 33.56
CA THR A 208 9.04 9.27 33.96
C THR A 208 9.61 8.50 32.77
N LEU A 209 10.83 7.98 32.91
CA LEU A 209 11.42 7.10 31.91
C LEU A 209 10.59 5.81 31.74
N TYR A 210 9.96 5.32 32.81
CA TYR A 210 9.02 4.21 32.70
C TYR A 210 7.85 4.55 31.76
N ASP A 211 7.24 5.74 31.90
CA ASP A 211 6.14 6.18 31.04
C ASP A 211 6.56 6.22 29.55
N LEU A 212 7.78 6.71 29.26
CA LEU A 212 8.33 6.74 27.90
C LEU A 212 8.53 5.33 27.30
N LEU A 213 9.08 4.40 28.09
CA LEU A 213 9.42 3.06 27.61
C LEU A 213 8.19 2.16 27.50
N VAL A 214 7.24 2.23 28.44
CA VAL A 214 6.02 1.41 28.41
C VAL A 214 5.10 1.80 27.25
N ASP A 215 5.00 3.10 26.95
CA ASP A 215 4.24 3.60 25.80
C ASP A 215 4.81 3.06 24.50
N ARG A 216 6.13 3.21 24.33
CA ARG A 216 6.86 2.67 23.18
C ARG A 216 6.73 1.17 23.06
N CYS A 217 6.90 0.42 24.15
CA CYS A 217 6.79 -1.03 24.16
C CYS A 217 5.39 -1.47 23.69
N THR A 218 4.35 -0.83 24.24
CA THR A 218 2.95 -1.06 23.85
C THR A 218 2.72 -0.79 22.36
N GLU A 219 3.19 0.36 21.84
CA GLU A 219 3.10 0.71 20.42
C GLU A 219 3.76 -0.35 19.53
N LYS A 220 4.97 -0.81 19.92
CA LYS A 220 5.74 -1.78 19.15
C LYS A 220 5.07 -3.15 19.11
N LEU A 221 4.52 -3.61 20.23
CA LEU A 221 3.78 -4.86 20.30
C LEU A 221 2.48 -4.82 19.47
N LEU A 222 1.82 -3.66 19.38
CA LEU A 222 0.60 -3.48 18.60
C LEU A 222 0.83 -3.14 17.11
N SER A 223 2.08 -2.98 16.68
CA SER A 223 2.40 -2.51 15.33
C SER A 223 2.05 -3.48 14.20
N GLY A 224 1.88 -4.78 14.48
CA GLY A 224 1.69 -5.82 13.46
C GLY A 224 2.92 -6.04 12.56
N LEU A 225 4.08 -5.49 12.93
CA LEU A 225 5.31 -5.53 12.12
C LEU A 225 6.17 -6.78 12.38
N LEU A 226 5.84 -7.60 13.38
CA LEU A 226 6.56 -8.82 13.73
C LEU A 226 5.77 -10.06 13.31
N PHE A 227 6.45 -11.20 13.18
CA PHE A 227 5.78 -12.49 12.94
C PHE A 227 5.08 -12.97 14.20
N GLU A 228 3.90 -13.55 14.04
CA GLU A 228 3.11 -14.12 15.12
C GLU A 228 2.66 -15.53 14.72
N SER A 229 3.03 -16.53 15.54
CA SER A 229 2.72 -17.94 15.27
C SER A 229 1.38 -18.38 15.84
N SER A 230 0.89 -17.67 16.87
CA SER A 230 -0.42 -17.89 17.48
C SER A 230 -1.50 -17.11 16.74
N VAL A 231 -2.64 -17.75 16.48
CA VAL A 231 -3.86 -17.02 16.18
C VAL A 231 -4.29 -16.30 17.45
N ASP A 232 -4.71 -15.05 17.35
CA ASP A 232 -5.27 -14.33 18.49
C ASP A 232 -6.46 -15.11 19.08
N ASP A 233 -6.56 -15.17 20.40
CA ASP A 233 -7.73 -15.71 21.08
C ASP A 233 -8.93 -14.78 20.81
N GLU A 234 -9.85 -15.24 19.98
CA GLU A 234 -11.01 -14.46 19.54
C GLU A 234 -11.94 -14.10 20.70
N ASP A 235 -12.10 -15.01 21.68
CA ASP A 235 -12.93 -14.75 22.85
C ASP A 235 -12.28 -13.67 23.72
N PHE A 236 -10.94 -13.65 23.77
CA PHE A 236 -10.19 -12.59 24.44
C PHE A 236 -10.37 -11.23 23.74
N LEU A 237 -10.24 -11.18 22.41
CA LEU A 237 -10.39 -9.93 21.63
C LEU A 237 -11.84 -9.42 21.54
N ARG A 238 -12.82 -10.29 21.83
CA ARG A 238 -14.25 -9.95 21.92
C ARG A 238 -14.71 -9.66 23.35
N ASN A 239 -13.81 -9.64 24.31
CA ASN A 239 -14.18 -9.35 25.69
C ASN A 239 -14.61 -7.88 25.83
N PRO A 240 -15.87 -7.57 26.16
CA PRO A 240 -16.37 -6.19 26.23
C PRO A 240 -15.65 -5.36 27.32
N ALA A 241 -14.98 -6.00 28.28
CA ALA A 241 -14.13 -5.32 29.25
C ALA A 241 -12.95 -4.55 28.61
N LEU A 242 -12.55 -4.89 27.38
CA LEU A 242 -11.53 -4.14 26.63
C LEU A 242 -11.94 -2.68 26.42
N LEU A 243 -13.21 -2.46 26.08
CA LEU A 243 -13.85 -1.14 25.96
C LEU A 243 -14.69 -0.78 27.19
N GLY A 244 -14.51 -1.49 28.30
CA GLY A 244 -15.24 -1.25 29.54
C GLY A 244 -14.64 -0.11 30.38
N SER A 245 -15.17 0.04 31.60
CA SER A 245 -14.58 0.91 32.62
C SER A 245 -13.12 0.53 32.92
N ARG A 246 -12.34 1.47 33.49
CA ARG A 246 -10.95 1.22 33.88
C ARG A 246 -10.80 0.00 34.79
N GLU A 247 -11.70 -0.16 35.77
CA GLU A 247 -11.73 -1.31 36.69
C GLU A 247 -11.95 -2.63 35.97
N GLN A 248 -12.89 -2.67 35.02
CA GLN A 248 -13.13 -3.86 34.21
C GLN A 248 -11.90 -4.21 33.37
N PHE A 249 -11.26 -3.23 32.75
CA PHE A 249 -10.07 -3.45 31.93
C PHE A 249 -8.88 -3.96 32.73
N THR A 250 -8.56 -3.34 33.87
CA THR A 250 -7.42 -3.76 34.70
C THR A 250 -7.65 -5.10 35.41
N SER A 251 -8.90 -5.58 35.43
CA SER A 251 -9.26 -6.93 35.91
C SER A 251 -8.99 -8.04 34.89
N ILE A 252 -8.77 -7.72 33.61
CA ILE A 252 -8.50 -8.70 32.56
C ILE A 252 -7.21 -9.45 32.91
N ARG A 253 -7.23 -10.77 32.70
CA ARG A 253 -6.08 -11.66 32.92
C ARG A 253 -5.74 -12.33 31.61
N VAL A 254 -4.47 -12.24 31.24
CA VAL A 254 -3.90 -12.97 30.11
C VAL A 254 -3.55 -14.37 30.61
N ALA A 255 -4.12 -15.40 29.99
CA ALA A 255 -3.90 -16.80 30.35
C ALA A 255 -3.75 -17.65 29.07
N GLY A 256 -2.85 -18.62 29.08
CA GLY A 256 -2.59 -19.51 27.95
C GLY A 256 -1.12 -19.96 27.88
N GLU A 257 -0.85 -21.06 27.17
CA GLU A 257 0.52 -21.54 26.93
C GLU A 257 1.27 -20.70 25.89
N LYS A 258 0.54 -20.02 24.98
CA LYS A 258 1.08 -19.06 24.01
C LYS A 258 0.32 -17.76 24.14
N VAL A 259 1.04 -16.66 24.41
CA VAL A 259 0.47 -15.32 24.58
C VAL A 259 0.79 -14.48 23.35
N SER A 260 -0.22 -13.86 22.75
CA SER A 260 -0.05 -13.00 21.58
C SER A 260 0.57 -11.64 21.95
N HIS A 261 1.22 -10.97 20.99
CA HIS A 261 1.78 -9.63 21.21
C HIS A 261 0.70 -8.62 21.65
N LYS A 262 -0.53 -8.77 21.12
CA LYS A 262 -1.68 -7.94 21.54
C LYS A 262 -2.05 -8.19 22.99
N GLN A 263 -2.09 -9.45 23.42
CA GLN A 263 -2.37 -9.80 24.81
C GLN A 263 -1.31 -9.23 25.77
N LEU A 264 -0.02 -9.30 25.40
CA LEU A 264 1.06 -8.68 26.16
C LEU A 264 0.88 -7.16 26.27
N ALA A 265 0.59 -6.49 25.16
CA ALA A 265 0.35 -5.04 25.15
C ALA A 265 -0.85 -4.64 26.01
N ILE A 266 -1.93 -5.41 25.99
CA ILE A 266 -3.13 -5.18 26.83
C ILE A 266 -2.79 -5.33 28.32
N SER A 267 -1.99 -6.34 28.68
CA SER A 267 -1.50 -6.50 30.06
C SER A 267 -0.66 -5.29 30.50
N LEU A 268 0.28 -4.85 29.66
CA LEU A 268 1.14 -3.69 29.95
C LEU A 268 0.33 -2.40 30.10
N LEU A 269 -0.68 -2.17 29.24
CA LEU A 269 -1.60 -1.04 29.39
C LEU A 269 -2.35 -1.08 30.73
N GLY A 270 -2.81 -2.26 31.15
CA GLY A 270 -3.47 -2.44 32.44
C GLY A 270 -2.53 -2.15 33.63
N GLU A 271 -1.29 -2.61 33.56
CA GLU A 271 -0.26 -2.30 34.56
C GLU A 271 0.11 -0.82 34.60
N TRP A 272 0.15 -0.17 33.44
CA TRP A 272 0.46 1.25 33.33
C TRP A 272 -0.67 2.11 33.90
N LEU A 273 -1.93 1.77 33.63
CA LEU A 273 -3.10 2.42 34.24
C LEU A 273 -3.09 2.32 35.77
N ASN A 274 -2.88 1.10 36.30
CA ASN A 274 -2.77 0.88 37.74
C ASN A 274 -1.60 1.69 38.36
N TYR A 275 -0.47 1.78 37.65
CA TYR A 275 0.67 2.58 38.09
C TYR A 275 0.34 4.09 38.13
N SER A 276 -0.24 4.64 37.06
CA SER A 276 -0.61 6.07 36.99
C SER A 276 -1.67 6.44 38.03
N GLU A 277 -2.63 5.55 38.29
CA GLU A 277 -3.64 5.73 39.33
C GLU A 277 -3.04 5.77 40.73
N ASN A 278 -2.11 4.84 41.04
CA ASN A 278 -1.41 4.82 42.34
C ASN A 278 -0.53 6.05 42.56
N ARG A 279 0.04 6.62 41.50
CA ARG A 279 0.80 7.89 41.55
C ARG A 279 -0.09 9.11 41.82
N LYS A 280 -1.42 8.97 41.67
CA LYS A 280 -2.42 10.05 41.78
C LYS A 280 -2.17 11.18 40.77
N ASP A 281 -1.60 10.84 39.63
CA ASP A 281 -1.34 11.75 38.53
C ASP A 281 -2.48 11.64 37.53
N ALA A 282 -3.49 12.48 37.73
CA ALA A 282 -4.73 12.40 36.98
C ALA A 282 -4.55 12.74 35.49
N ASP A 283 -3.67 13.69 35.16
CA ASP A 283 -3.48 14.12 33.77
C ASP A 283 -2.87 13.00 32.93
N VAL A 284 -1.90 12.26 33.50
CA VAL A 284 -1.32 11.06 32.87
C VAL A 284 -2.33 9.92 32.86
N LEU A 285 -3.03 9.67 33.97
CA LEU A 285 -4.02 8.59 34.07
C LEU A 285 -5.06 8.68 32.96
N TYR A 286 -5.65 9.87 32.74
CA TYR A 286 -6.68 10.05 31.73
C TYR A 286 -6.14 10.06 30.29
N ASP A 287 -4.91 10.50 30.04
CA ASP A 287 -4.29 10.36 28.70
C ASP A 287 -4.00 8.89 28.37
N VAL A 288 -3.49 8.11 29.33
CA VAL A 288 -3.27 6.67 29.17
C VAL A 288 -4.61 5.93 28.98
N ASP A 289 -5.65 6.31 29.71
CA ASP A 289 -6.97 5.70 29.57
C ASP A 289 -7.63 6.02 28.23
N LEU A 290 -7.48 7.26 27.75
CA LEU A 290 -7.90 7.63 26.40
C LEU A 290 -7.10 6.86 25.33
N GLN A 291 -5.79 6.70 25.51
CA GLN A 291 -4.95 5.89 24.63
C GLN A 291 -5.39 4.42 24.62
N ARG A 292 -5.69 3.84 25.80
CA ARG A 292 -6.29 2.50 25.91
C ARG A 292 -7.54 2.42 25.05
N LEU A 293 -8.52 3.30 25.24
CA LEU A 293 -9.79 3.24 24.52
C LEU A 293 -9.58 3.29 23.01
N LYS A 294 -8.70 4.17 22.53
CA LYS A 294 -8.38 4.29 21.09
C LYS A 294 -7.74 3.02 20.52
N LEU A 295 -6.82 2.40 21.27
CA LEU A 295 -6.18 1.16 20.87
C LEU A 295 -7.17 -0.02 20.91
N MET A 296 -8.00 -0.09 21.94
CA MET A 296 -9.00 -1.15 22.09
C MET A 296 -10.11 -1.03 21.05
N HIS A 297 -10.48 0.19 20.63
CA HIS A 297 -11.39 0.40 19.51
C HIS A 297 -10.84 -0.19 18.20
N PHE A 298 -9.53 -0.16 18.01
CA PHE A 298 -8.91 -0.79 16.84
C PHE A 298 -8.82 -2.32 16.95
N ILE A 299 -8.63 -2.85 18.17
CA ILE A 299 -8.36 -4.28 18.41
C ILE A 299 -9.64 -5.10 18.62
N TYR A 300 -10.68 -4.50 19.20
CA TYR A 300 -11.90 -5.20 19.58
C TYR A 300 -12.69 -5.68 18.35
N ASP A 301 -12.93 -6.98 18.27
CA ASP A 301 -13.44 -7.67 17.08
C ASP A 301 -14.91 -8.13 17.24
N ALA A 302 -15.82 -7.20 17.49
CA ALA A 302 -17.26 -7.47 17.51
C ALA A 302 -18.11 -6.32 16.95
N GLU A 303 -19.39 -6.60 16.65
CA GLU A 303 -20.31 -5.65 16.02
C GLU A 303 -20.68 -4.46 16.94
N ASP A 304 -20.67 -4.65 18.25
CA ASP A 304 -21.01 -3.64 19.28
C ASP A 304 -19.83 -2.69 19.61
N ARG A 305 -18.71 -2.82 18.89
CA ARG A 305 -17.47 -2.06 19.10
C ARG A 305 -17.68 -0.54 19.18
N ASP A 306 -18.40 0.01 18.21
CA ASP A 306 -18.55 1.46 18.07
C ASP A 306 -19.47 2.02 19.18
N GLU A 307 -20.50 1.25 19.58
CA GLU A 307 -21.38 1.58 20.71
C GLU A 307 -20.61 1.54 22.04
N LEU A 308 -19.83 0.49 22.30
CA LEU A 308 -19.02 0.36 23.51
C LEU A 308 -17.98 1.47 23.60
N TYR A 309 -17.32 1.80 22.49
CA TYR A 309 -16.34 2.87 22.45
C TYR A 309 -16.95 4.25 22.71
N GLU A 310 -18.08 4.57 22.10
CA GLU A 310 -18.79 5.83 22.35
C GLU A 310 -19.20 5.96 23.83
N ASN A 311 -19.75 4.89 24.40
CA ASN A 311 -20.12 4.83 25.82
C ASN A 311 -18.90 5.02 26.73
N ALA A 312 -17.77 4.36 26.42
CA ALA A 312 -16.55 4.46 27.20
C ALA A 312 -15.94 5.87 27.17
N LEU A 313 -15.93 6.53 26.01
CA LEU A 313 -15.53 7.93 25.90
C LEU A 313 -16.45 8.85 26.70
N GLY A 314 -17.77 8.59 26.68
CA GLY A 314 -18.75 9.31 27.47
C GLY A 314 -18.50 9.20 28.98
N LEU A 315 -18.17 7.99 29.47
CA LEU A 315 -17.78 7.78 30.87
C LEU A 315 -16.49 8.54 31.22
N LEU A 316 -15.47 8.43 30.38
CA LEU A 316 -14.19 9.13 30.58
C LEU A 316 -14.37 10.66 30.56
N LEU A 317 -15.30 11.18 29.76
CA LEU A 317 -15.66 12.60 29.73
C LEU A 317 -16.25 13.05 31.07
N VAL A 318 -17.10 12.24 31.70
CA VAL A 318 -17.67 12.53 33.02
C VAL A 318 -16.58 12.51 34.10
N GLU A 319 -15.66 11.54 34.06
CA GLU A 319 -14.55 11.45 35.02
C GLU A 319 -13.59 12.64 34.96
N THR A 320 -13.46 13.26 33.79
CA THR A 320 -12.53 14.37 33.54
C THR A 320 -13.16 15.76 33.70
N GLU A 321 -14.41 15.85 34.13
CA GLU A 321 -15.12 17.12 34.27
C GLU A 321 -14.33 18.16 35.08
N GLY A 322 -14.17 19.36 34.50
CA GLY A 322 -13.48 20.46 35.16
C GLY A 322 -11.94 20.40 35.06
N ARG A 323 -11.38 19.50 34.24
CA ARG A 323 -9.95 19.39 33.97
C ARG A 323 -9.62 19.69 32.50
N PRO A 324 -8.39 20.12 32.17
CA PRO A 324 -7.98 20.34 30.78
C PRO A 324 -8.11 19.10 29.88
N ASN A 325 -7.95 17.88 30.42
CA ASN A 325 -8.12 16.61 29.69
C ASN A 325 -9.53 16.45 29.08
N GLU A 326 -10.54 17.07 29.70
CA GLU A 326 -11.92 17.10 29.21
C GLU A 326 -11.97 17.53 27.73
N ALA A 327 -11.16 18.53 27.36
CA ALA A 327 -11.11 19.06 26.00
C ALA A 327 -10.59 18.04 24.98
N MET A 328 -9.59 17.25 25.36
CA MET A 328 -9.05 16.21 24.47
C MET A 328 -10.07 15.09 24.28
N ILE A 329 -10.79 14.69 25.33
CA ILE A 329 -11.82 13.66 25.24
C ILE A 329 -13.01 14.15 24.40
N MET A 330 -13.44 15.40 24.56
CA MET A 330 -14.46 16.00 23.69
C MET A 330 -14.01 16.03 22.22
N TYR A 331 -12.75 16.37 21.94
CA TYR A 331 -12.19 16.31 20.60
C TYR A 331 -12.23 14.89 20.02
N GLU A 332 -11.87 13.87 20.79
CA GLU A 332 -11.89 12.47 20.33
C GLU A 332 -13.33 11.97 20.11
N ILE A 333 -14.29 12.37 20.95
CA ILE A 333 -15.73 12.10 20.72
C ILE A 333 -16.18 12.78 19.42
N ALA A 334 -15.84 14.05 19.20
CA ALA A 334 -16.17 14.76 17.97
C ALA A 334 -15.56 14.08 16.74
N GLY A 335 -14.30 13.63 16.84
CA GLY A 335 -13.62 12.88 15.78
C GLY A 335 -14.27 11.52 15.50
N PHE A 336 -14.72 10.81 16.53
CA PHE A 336 -15.48 9.58 16.38
C PHE A 336 -16.85 9.82 15.70
N LEU A 337 -17.61 10.83 16.13
CA LEU A 337 -18.87 11.19 15.49
C LEU A 337 -18.67 11.58 14.03
N MET A 338 -17.59 12.30 13.71
CA MET A 338 -17.22 12.63 12.34
C MET A 338 -16.88 11.39 11.50
N SER A 339 -16.27 10.36 12.08
CA SER A 339 -16.04 9.10 11.34
C SER A 339 -17.35 8.33 11.10
N GLN A 340 -18.27 8.34 12.08
CA GLN A 340 -19.60 7.75 11.94
C GLN A 340 -20.47 8.46 10.89
N MET A 341 -20.30 9.77 10.74
CA MET A 341 -20.94 10.57 9.69
C MET A 341 -20.58 10.04 8.28
N VAL A 342 -19.33 9.63 8.04
CA VAL A 342 -18.87 9.13 6.74
C VAL A 342 -19.30 7.68 6.51
N THR A 343 -19.22 6.82 7.52
CA THR A 343 -19.57 5.40 7.38
C THR A 343 -21.07 5.18 7.17
N ASN A 344 -21.91 6.02 7.78
CA ASN A 344 -23.36 5.94 7.71
C ASN A 344 -23.99 6.90 6.69
N GLU A 345 -23.22 7.50 5.77
CA GLU A 345 -23.76 8.44 4.77
C GLU A 345 -24.81 7.78 3.83
N GLN A 346 -24.69 6.47 3.58
CA GLN A 346 -25.55 5.73 2.64
C GLN A 346 -26.80 5.13 3.28
N GLU A 347 -26.79 4.92 4.59
CA GLU A 347 -27.95 4.51 5.36
C GLU A 347 -28.57 5.80 5.88
N LEU A 348 -29.84 6.06 5.62
CA LEU A 348 -30.53 7.27 6.11
C LEU A 348 -30.63 7.25 7.65
N SER A 349 -29.51 7.41 8.33
CA SER A 349 -29.41 7.45 9.78
C SER A 349 -30.27 8.60 10.29
N GLU A 350 -31.14 8.31 11.24
CA GLU A 350 -31.95 9.34 11.90
C GLU A 350 -31.09 10.28 12.77
N ARG A 351 -29.85 9.87 13.09
CA ARG A 351 -28.91 10.62 13.93
C ARG A 351 -28.02 11.55 13.09
N ASN A 352 -28.00 12.83 13.43
CA ASN A 352 -27.16 13.84 12.79
C ASN A 352 -25.77 13.91 13.46
N TYR A 353 -24.91 12.96 13.08
CA TYR A 353 -23.55 12.85 13.61
C TYR A 353 -22.70 14.10 13.40
N GLY A 354 -22.83 14.79 12.26
CA GLY A 354 -22.06 16.00 11.96
C GLY A 354 -22.40 17.15 12.91
N ALA A 355 -23.70 17.37 13.19
CA ALA A 355 -24.14 18.37 14.15
C ALA A 355 -23.67 18.07 15.58
N GLU A 356 -23.70 16.80 15.98
CA GLU A 356 -23.21 16.38 17.30
C GLU A 356 -21.70 16.53 17.42
N ALA A 357 -20.95 16.18 16.37
CA ALA A 357 -19.50 16.40 16.30
C ALA A 357 -19.15 17.87 16.45
N TYR A 358 -19.85 18.76 15.71
CA TYR A 358 -19.68 20.19 15.83
C TYR A 358 -19.97 20.69 17.25
N ALA A 359 -21.11 20.30 17.84
CA ALA A 359 -21.49 20.72 19.17
C ALA A 359 -20.48 20.27 20.25
N MET A 360 -19.93 19.06 20.11
CA MET A 360 -18.93 18.54 21.04
C MET A 360 -17.60 19.29 20.91
N ALA A 361 -17.15 19.56 19.68
CA ALA A 361 -15.95 20.36 19.43
C ALA A 361 -16.11 21.81 19.91
N ASP A 362 -17.26 22.43 19.68
CA ASP A 362 -17.56 23.80 20.12
C ASP A 362 -17.54 23.90 21.65
N LYS A 363 -18.10 22.90 22.33
CA LYS A 363 -18.04 22.78 23.80
C LYS A 363 -16.59 22.70 24.31
N ALA A 364 -15.71 21.96 23.62
CA ALA A 364 -14.29 21.86 23.97
C ALA A 364 -13.58 23.21 23.84
N ILE A 365 -13.81 23.93 22.75
CA ILE A 365 -13.24 25.26 22.49
C ILE A 365 -13.74 26.27 23.52
N GLY A 366 -15.05 26.26 23.82
CA GLY A 366 -15.67 27.19 24.75
C GLY A 366 -15.18 27.02 26.19
N LYS A 367 -14.95 25.78 26.64
CA LYS A 367 -14.44 25.50 27.99
C LYS A 367 -12.92 25.63 28.11
N TRP A 368 -12.17 25.17 27.12
CA TRP A 368 -10.71 24.98 27.22
C TRP A 368 -9.95 25.44 25.96
N PRO A 369 -10.07 26.71 25.54
CA PRO A 369 -9.55 27.18 24.25
C PRO A 369 -8.02 27.06 24.10
N GLU A 370 -7.28 27.20 25.20
CA GLU A 370 -5.81 27.15 25.23
C GLU A 370 -5.24 25.74 25.45
N SER A 371 -6.10 24.73 25.65
CA SER A 371 -5.67 23.33 25.75
C SER A 371 -5.33 22.76 24.37
N ASP A 372 -4.56 21.67 24.32
CA ASP A 372 -4.33 20.95 23.06
C ASP A 372 -5.63 20.44 22.44
N GLY A 373 -6.54 19.89 23.26
CA GLY A 373 -7.85 19.43 22.83
C GLY A 373 -8.71 20.55 22.24
N GLY A 374 -8.70 21.75 22.85
CA GLY A 374 -9.40 22.92 22.34
C GLY A 374 -8.85 23.40 20.99
N ARG A 375 -7.52 23.45 20.83
CA ARG A 375 -6.89 23.78 19.54
C ARG A 375 -7.21 22.76 18.44
N LEU A 376 -7.18 21.46 18.78
CA LEU A 376 -7.53 20.39 17.86
C LEU A 376 -9.01 20.44 17.47
N ALA A 377 -9.90 20.69 18.43
CA ALA A 377 -11.33 20.89 18.19
C ALA A 377 -11.61 22.10 17.29
N ALA A 378 -10.87 23.20 17.44
CA ALA A 378 -10.97 24.34 16.52
C ALA A 378 -10.58 23.96 15.08
N GLY A 379 -9.53 23.14 14.91
CA GLY A 379 -9.18 22.57 13.62
C GLY A 379 -10.27 21.65 13.05
N LEU A 380 -10.91 20.82 13.88
CA LEU A 380 -12.02 19.95 13.49
C LEU A 380 -13.24 20.76 13.04
N ILE A 381 -13.60 21.83 13.75
CA ILE A 381 -14.68 22.74 13.31
C ILE A 381 -14.34 23.37 11.96
N GLN A 382 -13.09 23.81 11.76
CA GLN A 382 -12.67 24.35 10.46
C GLN A 382 -12.82 23.33 9.33
N GLN A 383 -12.59 22.04 9.61
CA GLN A 383 -12.80 20.96 8.64
C GLN A 383 -14.29 20.74 8.35
N LEU A 384 -15.14 20.60 9.38
CA LEU A 384 -16.58 20.38 9.22
C LEU A 384 -17.28 21.55 8.51
N THR A 385 -16.84 22.77 8.77
CA THR A 385 -17.45 24.00 8.23
C THR A 385 -16.80 24.46 6.92
N HIS A 386 -15.78 23.76 6.42
CA HIS A 386 -15.11 24.15 5.19
C HIS A 386 -16.10 24.13 4.02
N PRO A 387 -16.25 25.23 3.27
CA PRO A 387 -17.04 25.24 2.04
C PRO A 387 -16.42 24.30 1.02
N SER A 388 -17.21 23.40 0.46
CA SER A 388 -16.77 22.55 -0.65
C SER A 388 -17.76 22.61 -1.79
N LEU A 389 -17.22 22.64 -3.00
CA LEU A 389 -17.98 22.67 -4.23
C LEU A 389 -17.30 21.74 -5.23
N TYR A 390 -18.11 20.94 -5.90
CA TYR A 390 -17.69 20.12 -7.02
C TYR A 390 -18.75 20.23 -8.11
N LEU A 391 -18.30 20.31 -9.35
CA LEU A 391 -19.15 20.45 -10.52
C LEU A 391 -19.00 19.22 -11.41
N ASN A 392 -20.13 18.67 -11.82
CA ASN A 392 -20.20 17.66 -12.86
C ASN A 392 -21.15 18.12 -13.97
N THR A 393 -20.72 17.97 -15.22
CA THR A 393 -21.52 18.26 -16.41
C THR A 393 -21.31 17.16 -17.44
N GLU A 394 -22.26 16.99 -18.33
CA GLU A 394 -22.00 16.26 -19.59
C GLU A 394 -20.93 17.01 -20.40
N GLU A 395 -20.03 16.28 -21.07
CA GLU A 395 -19.03 16.88 -21.97
C GLU A 395 -19.68 17.48 -23.23
N THR A 396 -20.88 17.02 -23.58
CA THR A 396 -21.62 17.47 -24.75
C THR A 396 -23.10 17.70 -24.44
N SER A 397 -23.67 18.77 -24.99
CA SER A 397 -25.10 19.06 -24.95
C SER A 397 -25.69 19.09 -26.37
N ILE A 398 -26.93 18.65 -26.51
CA ILE A 398 -27.66 18.66 -27.78
C ILE A 398 -28.14 20.10 -28.07
N PRO A 399 -27.96 20.62 -29.29
CA PRO A 399 -28.45 21.94 -29.67
C PRO A 399 -29.96 22.09 -29.46
N GLY A 400 -30.37 23.26 -28.94
CA GLY A 400 -31.77 23.52 -28.59
C GLY A 400 -32.24 22.88 -27.29
N GLN A 401 -31.36 22.14 -26.58
CA GLN A 401 -31.61 21.72 -25.20
C GLN A 401 -30.84 22.63 -24.24
N ARG A 402 -31.43 22.86 -23.08
CA ARG A 402 -30.77 23.56 -21.97
C ARG A 402 -29.76 22.63 -21.32
N LEU A 403 -28.59 23.18 -20.97
CA LEU A 403 -27.55 22.41 -20.29
C LEU A 403 -28.00 22.11 -18.85
N LYS A 404 -28.02 20.83 -18.49
CA LYS A 404 -28.11 20.39 -17.10
C LYS A 404 -26.72 20.18 -16.53
N TYR A 405 -26.57 20.50 -15.26
CA TYR A 405 -25.34 20.29 -14.51
C TYR A 405 -25.66 19.90 -13.08
N VAL A 406 -24.71 19.26 -12.43
CA VAL A 406 -24.87 18.81 -11.06
C VAL A 406 -23.76 19.38 -10.22
N VAL A 407 -24.14 20.03 -9.12
CA VAL A 407 -23.20 20.43 -8.08
C VAL A 407 -23.30 19.48 -6.89
N THR A 408 -22.14 19.09 -6.37
CA THR A 408 -22.02 18.52 -5.04
C THR A 408 -21.43 19.61 -4.15
N TYR A 409 -22.11 19.95 -3.06
CA TYR A 409 -21.78 21.11 -2.24
C TYR A 409 -21.89 20.80 -0.75
N ASN A 410 -21.08 21.46 0.05
CA ASN A 410 -21.19 21.50 1.50
C ASN A 410 -20.94 22.93 2.01
N ASN A 411 -21.70 23.36 3.01
CA ASN A 411 -21.58 24.69 3.64
C ASN A 411 -21.67 25.89 2.67
N ILE A 412 -22.36 25.75 1.53
CA ILE A 412 -22.59 26.82 0.55
C ILE A 412 -24.09 27.13 0.48
N LYS A 413 -24.46 28.38 0.72
CA LYS A 413 -25.87 28.85 0.68
C LYS A 413 -26.28 29.46 -0.66
N GLN A 414 -25.33 30.07 -1.36
CA GLN A 414 -25.58 30.75 -2.62
C GLN A 414 -24.60 30.25 -3.66
N LEU A 415 -25.12 29.76 -4.79
CA LEU A 415 -24.33 29.34 -5.94
C LEU A 415 -24.43 30.39 -7.04
N HIS A 416 -23.29 30.92 -7.44
CA HIS A 416 -23.12 31.81 -8.57
C HIS A 416 -22.69 30.98 -9.79
N THR A 417 -23.39 31.13 -10.92
CA THR A 417 -23.12 30.35 -12.13
C THR A 417 -22.98 31.27 -13.35
N ALA A 418 -21.96 31.03 -14.17
CA ALA A 418 -21.75 31.75 -15.42
C ALA A 418 -21.35 30.80 -16.55
N VAL A 419 -21.79 31.10 -17.78
CA VAL A 419 -21.40 30.38 -18.99
C VAL A 419 -20.67 31.32 -19.92
N TYR A 420 -19.50 30.88 -20.37
CA TYR A 420 -18.64 31.62 -21.28
C TYR A 420 -18.49 30.86 -22.59
N ARG A 421 -18.76 31.52 -23.72
CA ARG A 421 -18.45 30.98 -25.05
C ARG A 421 -16.99 31.22 -25.37
N LEU A 422 -16.25 30.15 -25.59
CA LEU A 422 -14.82 30.21 -25.87
C LEU A 422 -14.56 30.47 -27.36
N LYS A 423 -13.44 31.13 -27.64
CA LYS A 423 -12.96 31.44 -28.99
C LYS A 423 -11.71 30.62 -29.25
N PHE A 424 -11.85 29.47 -29.92
CA PHE A 424 -10.73 28.58 -30.19
C PHE A 424 -10.19 28.70 -31.60
N VAL A 425 -8.89 28.43 -31.73
CA VAL A 425 -8.32 27.87 -32.96
C VAL A 425 -8.34 26.35 -32.78
N ASP A 426 -8.82 25.60 -33.77
CA ASP A 426 -9.10 24.14 -33.62
C ASP A 426 -7.95 23.32 -33.03
N LYS A 427 -6.72 23.76 -33.31
CA LYS A 427 -5.49 23.12 -32.86
C LYS A 427 -5.26 23.23 -31.35
N ASP A 428 -5.84 24.20 -30.65
CA ASP A 428 -5.53 24.46 -29.23
C ASP A 428 -6.42 23.66 -28.27
N TYR A 429 -7.45 22.97 -28.78
CA TYR A 429 -8.36 22.17 -27.96
C TYR A 429 -7.64 21.09 -27.15
N TYR A 430 -6.59 20.45 -27.69
CA TYR A 430 -5.85 19.42 -26.93
C TYR A 430 -5.16 19.96 -25.67
N ARG A 431 -4.95 21.29 -25.57
CA ARG A 431 -4.39 21.95 -24.38
C ARG A 431 -5.42 22.07 -23.26
N LEU A 432 -6.70 22.12 -23.59
CA LEU A 432 -7.80 22.14 -22.61
C LEU A 432 -7.86 20.86 -21.78
N ASN A 433 -7.63 19.71 -22.43
CA ASN A 433 -7.64 18.40 -21.77
C ASN A 433 -6.37 18.12 -20.94
N ARG A 434 -5.46 19.09 -20.79
CA ARG A 434 -4.30 18.99 -19.88
C ARG A 434 -4.52 19.62 -18.51
N TYR A 435 -5.74 20.04 -18.17
CA TYR A 435 -6.05 20.70 -16.89
C TYR A 435 -5.12 21.89 -16.59
N ASP A 436 -4.74 22.64 -17.64
CA ASP A 436 -4.00 23.88 -17.47
C ASP A 436 -5.00 24.99 -17.11
N GLU A 437 -5.28 25.15 -15.83
CA GLU A 437 -6.21 26.16 -15.31
C GLU A 437 -5.81 27.57 -15.75
N ASP A 438 -4.50 27.86 -15.85
CA ASP A 438 -4.00 29.15 -16.33
C ASP A 438 -4.40 29.40 -17.78
N PHE A 439 -4.33 28.37 -18.64
CA PHE A 439 -4.81 28.46 -20.02
C PHE A 439 -6.32 28.75 -20.08
N ILE A 440 -7.14 28.08 -19.26
CA ILE A 440 -8.58 28.36 -19.21
C ILE A 440 -8.83 29.79 -18.75
N ARG A 441 -8.10 30.25 -17.73
CA ARG A 441 -8.19 31.61 -17.21
C ARG A 441 -7.87 32.65 -18.29
N GLU A 442 -6.82 32.43 -19.09
CA GLU A 442 -6.48 33.27 -20.25
C GLU A 442 -7.61 33.27 -21.30
N GLN A 443 -8.19 32.10 -21.60
CA GLN A 443 -9.29 32.02 -22.55
C GLN A 443 -10.54 32.76 -22.06
N LEU A 444 -10.83 32.71 -20.75
CA LEU A 444 -11.96 33.42 -20.16
C LEU A 444 -11.85 34.93 -20.34
N ASP A 445 -10.65 35.52 -20.27
CA ASP A 445 -10.44 36.95 -20.47
C ASP A 445 -10.80 37.45 -21.89
N SER A 446 -10.72 36.58 -22.90
CA SER A 446 -11.05 36.91 -24.30
C SER A 446 -12.43 36.37 -24.75
N SER A 447 -13.08 35.59 -23.89
CA SER A 447 -14.36 34.94 -24.13
C SER A 447 -15.55 35.92 -24.07
N THR A 448 -16.75 35.41 -24.35
CA THR A 448 -17.99 36.18 -24.17
C THR A 448 -18.89 35.47 -23.19
N GLN A 449 -19.26 36.15 -22.09
CA GLN A 449 -20.26 35.64 -21.15
C GLN A 449 -21.62 35.62 -21.86
N VAL A 450 -22.20 34.43 -22.01
CA VAL A 450 -23.48 34.23 -22.71
C VAL A 450 -24.64 34.05 -21.74
N TRP A 451 -24.35 33.67 -20.49
CA TRP A 451 -25.35 33.53 -19.44
C TRP A 451 -24.73 33.71 -18.06
N LYS A 452 -25.55 34.20 -17.12
CA LYS A 452 -25.23 34.26 -15.69
C LYS A 452 -26.50 34.05 -14.87
N GLY A 453 -26.36 33.40 -13.72
CA GLY A 453 -27.45 33.11 -12.80
C GLY A 453 -26.95 32.94 -11.37
N SER A 454 -27.89 32.91 -10.44
CA SER A 454 -27.61 32.67 -9.03
C SER A 454 -28.72 31.82 -8.44
N THR A 455 -28.36 30.81 -7.66
CA THR A 455 -29.29 29.83 -7.09
C THR A 455 -29.05 29.70 -5.60
N GLU A 456 -30.11 29.81 -4.80
CA GLU A 456 -30.04 29.50 -3.36
C GLU A 456 -30.02 27.97 -3.17
N LEU A 457 -29.05 27.49 -2.40
CA LEU A 457 -28.87 26.07 -2.09
C LEU A 457 -29.37 25.80 -0.65
N PRO A 458 -30.15 24.73 -0.44
CA PRO A 458 -30.59 24.35 0.91
C PRO A 458 -29.42 24.09 1.87
N GLY A 459 -29.55 24.58 3.11
CA GLY A 459 -28.62 24.25 4.20
C GLY A 459 -29.27 23.29 5.19
N TYR A 460 -28.63 22.15 5.42
CA TYR A 460 -29.19 21.07 6.25
C TYR A 460 -28.60 21.02 7.67
N GLY A 461 -27.45 21.65 7.90
CA GLY A 461 -26.79 21.67 9.22
C GLY A 461 -26.25 20.30 9.66
N ASP A 462 -26.17 19.34 8.74
CA ASP A 462 -25.58 18.02 8.93
C ASP A 462 -24.09 17.96 8.55
N TYR A 463 -23.57 19.03 7.94
CA TYR A 463 -22.20 19.14 7.45
C TYR A 463 -21.81 18.06 6.42
N LEU A 464 -22.81 17.43 5.79
CA LEU A 464 -22.63 16.45 4.71
C LEU A 464 -22.61 17.13 3.34
N ALA A 465 -22.04 16.45 2.36
CA ALA A 465 -22.10 16.90 0.99
C ALA A 465 -23.47 16.57 0.38
N HIS A 466 -24.14 17.59 -0.15
CA HIS A 466 -25.44 17.45 -0.81
C HIS A 466 -25.31 17.63 -2.31
N ARG A 467 -26.23 17.03 -3.07
CA ARG A 467 -26.24 17.09 -4.53
C ARG A 467 -27.45 17.86 -5.04
N ALA A 468 -27.24 18.79 -5.96
CA ALA A 468 -28.32 19.51 -6.65
C ALA A 468 -28.13 19.42 -8.16
N GLU A 469 -29.18 18.99 -8.87
CA GLU A 469 -29.27 19.10 -10.34
C GLU A 469 -29.86 20.46 -10.70
N LEU A 470 -29.15 21.21 -11.52
CA LEU A 470 -29.46 22.57 -11.93
C LEU A 470 -29.44 22.68 -13.46
N GLU A 471 -30.02 23.74 -13.98
CA GLU A 471 -30.14 24.00 -15.42
C GLU A 471 -29.63 25.40 -15.77
N VAL A 472 -28.95 25.52 -16.92
CA VAL A 472 -28.66 26.81 -17.54
C VAL A 472 -29.93 27.29 -18.24
N GLU A 473 -30.51 28.39 -17.75
CA GLU A 473 -31.80 28.92 -18.20
C GLU A 473 -31.72 29.68 -19.55
N THR A 474 -30.90 29.20 -20.48
CA THR A 474 -30.87 29.64 -21.87
C THR A 474 -30.48 28.49 -22.77
N GLU A 475 -30.99 28.51 -23.99
CA GLU A 475 -30.44 27.70 -25.06
C GLU A 475 -29.08 28.29 -25.48
N LEU A 476 -28.14 27.40 -25.80
CA LEU A 476 -26.81 27.75 -26.24
C LEU A 476 -26.65 27.34 -27.70
N PRO A 477 -26.10 28.21 -28.59
CA PRO A 477 -25.82 27.82 -29.97
C PRO A 477 -24.64 26.84 -30.06
N TYR A 478 -24.39 26.28 -31.24
CA TYR A 478 -23.21 25.45 -31.49
C TYR A 478 -21.91 26.12 -31.01
N GLY A 479 -21.06 25.34 -30.35
CA GLY A 479 -19.73 25.78 -29.94
C GLY A 479 -19.28 25.19 -28.63
N THR A 480 -18.13 25.67 -28.16
CA THR A 480 -17.48 25.21 -26.94
C THR A 480 -17.61 26.26 -25.84
N TYR A 481 -17.86 25.80 -24.63
CA TYR A 481 -18.20 26.64 -23.50
C TYR A 481 -17.46 26.22 -22.23
N VAL A 482 -17.30 27.18 -21.32
CA VAL A 482 -16.96 26.93 -19.91
C VAL A 482 -18.20 27.23 -19.09
N LEU A 483 -18.61 26.27 -18.26
CA LEU A 483 -19.50 26.53 -17.13
C LEU A 483 -18.62 26.79 -15.91
N VAL A 484 -18.81 27.93 -15.25
CA VAL A 484 -18.13 28.28 -14.00
C VAL A 484 -19.16 28.38 -12.90
N VAL A 485 -18.91 27.72 -11.77
CA VAL A 485 -19.71 27.80 -10.55
C VAL A 485 -18.83 28.26 -9.39
N SER A 486 -19.38 29.03 -8.46
CA SER A 486 -18.68 29.44 -7.24
C SER A 486 -19.65 29.83 -6.13
N ASP A 487 -19.17 29.85 -4.89
CA ASP A 487 -19.82 30.46 -3.73
C ASP A 487 -19.77 32.00 -3.75
N LYS A 488 -19.00 32.62 -4.67
CA LYS A 488 -18.84 34.07 -4.81
C LYS A 488 -18.97 34.52 -6.26
N GLU A 489 -19.67 35.63 -6.50
CA GLU A 489 -19.84 36.19 -7.85
C GLU A 489 -18.52 36.65 -8.49
N GLU A 490 -17.61 37.23 -7.71
CA GLU A 490 -16.32 37.74 -8.19
C GLU A 490 -15.39 36.62 -8.73
N SER A 491 -15.69 35.37 -8.39
CA SER A 491 -14.86 34.20 -8.73
C SER A 491 -15.10 33.63 -10.12
N TYR A 492 -15.91 34.27 -10.97
CA TYR A 492 -16.12 33.80 -12.34
C TYR A 492 -14.86 33.79 -13.21
N LYS A 493 -13.76 34.43 -12.77
CA LYS A 493 -12.43 34.32 -13.39
C LYS A 493 -11.59 33.16 -12.84
N LEU A 494 -12.22 32.13 -12.28
CA LEU A 494 -11.60 30.97 -11.64
C LEU A 494 -10.75 31.33 -10.42
N SER A 495 -11.11 32.32 -9.60
CA SER A 495 -10.38 32.53 -8.34
C SER A 495 -10.69 31.44 -7.31
N GLU A 496 -10.06 31.51 -6.14
CA GLU A 496 -10.25 30.57 -5.04
C GLU A 496 -11.75 30.30 -4.76
N GLY A 497 -12.12 29.01 -4.71
CA GLY A 497 -13.50 28.56 -4.49
C GLY A 497 -14.37 28.43 -5.75
N ALA A 498 -13.85 28.71 -6.95
CA ALA A 498 -14.54 28.42 -8.20
C ALA A 498 -14.24 27.01 -8.72
N CYS A 499 -15.27 26.36 -9.27
CA CYS A 499 -15.12 25.17 -10.09
C CYS A 499 -15.54 25.48 -11.52
N TYR A 500 -14.97 24.76 -12.48
CA TYR A 500 -15.38 24.88 -13.87
C TYR A 500 -15.48 23.53 -14.55
N SER A 501 -16.29 23.51 -15.60
CA SER A 501 -16.39 22.37 -16.51
C SER A 501 -16.43 22.85 -17.95
N LEU A 502 -15.80 22.09 -18.83
CA LEU A 502 -15.80 22.32 -20.26
C LEU A 502 -16.87 21.45 -20.92
N PHE A 503 -17.65 22.04 -21.81
CA PHE A 503 -18.63 21.29 -22.58
C PHE A 503 -18.81 21.87 -23.99
N GLN A 504 -19.36 21.06 -24.89
CA GLN A 504 -19.63 21.43 -26.27
C GLN A 504 -21.11 21.27 -26.62
N VAL A 505 -21.70 22.28 -27.24
CA VAL A 505 -23.00 22.14 -27.87
C VAL A 505 -22.79 21.68 -29.30
N THR A 506 -23.10 20.42 -29.57
CA THR A 506 -22.86 19.77 -30.87
C THR A 506 -23.85 18.63 -31.12
N ASN A 507 -24.24 18.44 -32.37
CA ASN A 507 -25.01 17.28 -32.77
C ASN A 507 -24.14 16.21 -33.47
N LEU A 508 -22.82 16.42 -33.55
CA LEU A 508 -21.89 15.45 -34.13
C LEU A 508 -21.50 14.41 -33.09
N ALA A 509 -21.63 13.14 -33.45
CA ALA A 509 -21.08 12.00 -32.74
C ALA A 509 -20.40 11.07 -33.75
N PHE A 510 -19.43 10.26 -33.33
CA PHE A 510 -18.75 9.35 -34.23
C PHE A 510 -18.39 8.02 -33.58
N MET A 511 -18.27 7.01 -34.42
CA MET A 511 -17.65 5.73 -34.10
C MET A 511 -16.36 5.59 -34.90
N TYR A 512 -15.36 4.99 -34.26
CA TYR A 512 -14.05 4.72 -34.84
C TYR A 512 -13.89 3.21 -35.07
N LEU A 513 -13.58 2.81 -36.29
CA LEU A 513 -13.35 1.41 -36.64
C LEU A 513 -12.01 1.26 -37.40
N PRO A 514 -11.00 0.60 -36.81
CA PRO A 514 -9.80 0.22 -37.56
C PRO A 514 -10.13 -0.86 -38.58
N LEU A 515 -9.59 -0.73 -39.80
CA LEU A 515 -9.78 -1.67 -40.90
C LEU A 515 -8.54 -2.55 -41.10
N GLU A 516 -8.73 -3.68 -41.79
CA GLU A 516 -7.68 -4.69 -42.06
C GLU A 516 -6.50 -4.14 -42.87
N ASP A 517 -6.77 -3.24 -43.81
CA ASP A 517 -5.75 -2.62 -44.67
C ASP A 517 -4.89 -1.56 -43.94
N GLY A 518 -5.14 -1.33 -42.64
CA GLY A 518 -4.49 -0.31 -41.82
C GLY A 518 -5.12 1.07 -41.94
N ASN A 519 -6.20 1.22 -42.72
CA ASN A 519 -7.02 2.42 -42.72
C ASN A 519 -7.96 2.43 -41.50
N VAL A 520 -8.60 3.57 -41.30
CA VAL A 520 -9.67 3.76 -40.32
C VAL A 520 -10.92 4.17 -41.06
N ARG A 521 -12.05 3.62 -40.64
CA ARG A 521 -13.38 4.09 -40.96
C ARG A 521 -13.93 4.90 -39.80
N LEU A 522 -14.42 6.10 -40.11
CA LEU A 522 -15.26 6.87 -39.21
C LEU A 522 -16.71 6.76 -39.69
N ALA A 523 -17.61 6.45 -38.76
CA ALA A 523 -19.05 6.54 -38.98
C ALA A 523 -19.59 7.68 -38.12
N ILE A 524 -19.99 8.78 -38.76
CA ILE A 524 -20.44 10.01 -38.12
C ILE A 524 -21.97 10.08 -38.16
N LYS A 525 -22.56 10.26 -36.97
CA LYS A 525 -24.00 10.25 -36.73
C LYS A 525 -24.45 11.48 -35.97
N SER A 526 -25.75 11.73 -36.02
CA SER A 526 -26.48 12.70 -35.20
C SER A 526 -26.52 12.21 -33.75
N ARG A 527 -26.10 13.04 -32.80
CA ARG A 527 -26.04 12.69 -31.37
C ARG A 527 -27.44 12.44 -30.78
N ASP A 528 -28.44 13.19 -31.25
CA ASP A 528 -29.83 13.09 -30.78
C ASP A 528 -30.55 11.80 -31.23
N LYS A 529 -30.40 11.43 -32.51
CA LYS A 529 -31.22 10.41 -33.19
C LYS A 529 -30.43 9.26 -33.79
N GLY A 530 -29.10 9.29 -33.74
CA GLY A 530 -28.22 8.28 -34.35
C GLY A 530 -28.22 8.27 -35.89
N GLN A 531 -28.80 9.27 -36.55
CA GLN A 531 -28.92 9.32 -38.00
C GLN A 531 -27.58 9.57 -38.69
N SER A 532 -27.33 8.93 -39.83
CA SER A 532 -26.15 9.16 -40.66
C SER A 532 -26.03 10.61 -41.10
N LEU A 533 -24.86 11.22 -40.92
CA LEU A 533 -24.61 12.61 -41.34
C LEU A 533 -23.70 12.66 -42.56
N GLU A 534 -24.25 13.00 -43.71
CA GLU A 534 -23.50 13.31 -44.94
C GLU A 534 -22.82 14.69 -44.85
N GLY A 535 -21.68 14.87 -45.52
CA GLY A 535 -21.01 16.16 -45.69
C GLY A 535 -20.09 16.58 -44.54
N VAL A 536 -19.74 15.68 -43.62
CA VAL A 536 -18.90 15.99 -42.44
C VAL A 536 -17.43 15.75 -42.76
N TYR A 537 -16.56 16.70 -42.38
CA TYR A 537 -15.11 16.52 -42.41
C TYR A 537 -14.57 16.13 -41.03
N ALA A 538 -13.53 15.31 -41.00
CA ALA A 538 -12.80 14.94 -39.79
C ALA A 538 -11.32 15.33 -39.93
N ASP A 539 -10.87 16.29 -39.13
CA ASP A 539 -9.49 16.76 -39.07
C ASP A 539 -8.73 16.08 -37.95
N PHE A 540 -7.55 15.54 -38.25
CA PHE A 540 -6.68 14.87 -37.29
C PHE A 540 -5.45 15.71 -37.00
N TYR A 541 -5.22 15.96 -35.72
CA TYR A 541 -4.07 16.71 -35.20
C TYR A 541 -3.19 15.80 -34.34
N ASN A 542 -1.86 15.85 -34.49
CA ASN A 542 -0.93 15.08 -33.64
C ASN A 542 -0.74 15.81 -32.31
N ILE A 543 -0.95 15.08 -31.22
CA ILE A 543 -0.82 15.59 -29.85
C ILE A 543 0.62 15.98 -29.47
N TYR A 544 1.63 15.56 -30.24
CA TYR A 544 3.05 15.82 -29.99
C TYR A 544 3.68 16.82 -30.99
N GLY A 545 2.93 17.30 -31.98
CA GLY A 545 3.44 18.18 -33.04
C GLY A 545 3.07 19.65 -32.84
N LYS A 546 3.97 20.56 -33.22
CA LYS A 546 3.63 21.99 -33.37
C LYS A 546 2.89 22.19 -34.70
N ASP A 547 1.60 22.46 -34.58
CA ASP A 547 0.74 23.20 -35.52
C ASP A 547 0.69 22.73 -36.99
N SER A 548 -0.14 21.72 -37.27
CA SER A 548 -0.84 21.54 -38.57
C SER A 548 -1.85 20.39 -38.49
N THR A 549 -2.93 20.49 -39.28
CA THR A 549 -3.78 19.34 -39.60
C THR A 549 -2.93 18.33 -40.36
N ILE A 550 -2.83 17.10 -39.87
CA ILE A 550 -1.98 16.06 -40.47
C ILE A 550 -2.76 15.25 -41.49
N LEU A 551 -4.06 15.09 -41.26
CA LEU A 551 -4.96 14.38 -42.13
C LEU A 551 -6.34 15.01 -42.05
N ARG A 552 -6.97 15.21 -43.19
CA ARG A 552 -8.39 15.51 -43.31
C ARG A 552 -9.07 14.32 -43.98
N MET A 553 -10.06 13.76 -43.31
CA MET A 553 -10.99 12.77 -43.85
C MET A 553 -12.34 13.42 -44.15
N GLY A 554 -13.11 12.80 -45.03
CA GLY A 554 -14.39 13.31 -45.51
C GLY A 554 -14.31 14.08 -46.84
N PRO A 555 -15.44 14.65 -47.30
CA PRO A 555 -16.72 14.65 -46.61
C PRO A 555 -17.29 13.23 -46.46
N THR A 556 -18.04 12.98 -45.40
CA THR A 556 -18.78 11.72 -45.25
C THR A 556 -19.80 11.52 -46.36
N ASP A 557 -20.00 10.26 -46.75
CA ASP A 557 -21.02 9.87 -47.73
C ASP A 557 -22.44 9.85 -47.12
N ARG A 558 -23.43 9.39 -47.90
CA ARG A 558 -24.85 9.25 -47.47
C ARG A 558 -25.06 8.34 -46.27
N ASN A 559 -24.14 7.41 -46.00
CA ASN A 559 -24.16 6.53 -44.83
C ASN A 559 -23.49 7.17 -43.61
N GLY A 560 -22.96 8.39 -43.76
CA GLY A 560 -22.21 9.09 -42.74
C GLY A 560 -20.79 8.55 -42.59
N GLU A 561 -20.25 7.88 -43.62
CA GLU A 561 -18.98 7.19 -43.52
C GLU A 561 -17.86 7.90 -44.29
N THR A 562 -16.66 7.84 -43.75
CA THR A 562 -15.43 8.21 -44.46
C THR A 562 -14.28 7.31 -44.02
N THR A 563 -13.37 7.00 -44.95
CA THR A 563 -12.24 6.09 -44.70
C THR A 563 -10.93 6.76 -45.10
N GLY A 564 -9.87 6.56 -44.31
CA GLY A 564 -8.57 7.17 -44.55
C GLY A 564 -7.42 6.49 -43.81
N ALA A 565 -6.22 6.66 -44.32
CA ALA A 565 -5.00 6.12 -43.72
C ALA A 565 -4.51 7.01 -42.58
N ILE A 566 -4.35 6.46 -41.38
CA ILE A 566 -3.69 7.14 -40.25
C ILE A 566 -2.31 6.54 -40.00
N HIS A 567 -1.33 7.35 -39.58
CA HIS A 567 0.00 6.83 -39.27
C HIS A 567 0.01 6.05 -37.95
N LYS A 568 0.65 4.87 -37.96
CA LYS A 568 0.83 4.02 -36.78
C LYS A 568 1.73 4.71 -35.74
N ASN A 569 1.47 4.47 -34.44
CA ASN A 569 2.25 4.96 -33.28
C ASN A 569 2.19 6.48 -33.00
N ARG A 570 1.11 7.18 -33.36
CA ARG A 570 0.88 8.57 -32.96
C ARG A 570 -0.47 8.72 -32.25
N GLY A 571 -0.51 9.57 -31.23
CA GLY A 571 -1.77 9.99 -30.63
C GLY A 571 -2.39 11.11 -31.45
N TYR A 572 -3.70 11.06 -31.64
CA TYR A 572 -4.44 12.05 -32.43
C TYR A 572 -5.61 12.62 -31.64
N THR A 573 -5.89 13.90 -31.90
CA THR A 573 -7.18 14.55 -31.59
C THR A 573 -7.97 14.66 -32.89
N ILE A 574 -9.26 14.33 -32.85
CA ILE A 574 -10.16 14.42 -34.00
C ILE A 574 -11.07 15.64 -33.84
N VAL A 575 -11.21 16.43 -34.89
CA VAL A 575 -12.15 17.55 -34.96
C VAL A 575 -13.13 17.31 -36.10
N LEU A 576 -14.41 17.14 -35.79
CA LEU A 576 -15.48 16.97 -36.77
C LEU A 576 -16.08 18.33 -37.13
N LYS A 577 -16.36 18.56 -38.41
CA LYS A 577 -16.87 19.84 -38.91
C LYS A 577 -18.01 19.68 -39.90
N LYS A 578 -19.13 20.33 -39.61
CA LYS A 578 -20.29 20.47 -40.51
C LYS A 578 -20.90 21.86 -40.39
N GLY A 579 -20.49 22.79 -41.27
CA GLY A 579 -20.91 24.19 -41.16
C GLY A 579 -20.41 24.79 -39.85
N ASP A 580 -21.33 25.33 -39.05
CA ASP A 580 -21.05 25.92 -37.73
C ASP A 580 -20.96 24.88 -36.59
N ASP A 581 -21.33 23.62 -36.84
CA ASP A 581 -21.19 22.53 -35.88
C ASP A 581 -19.77 21.97 -35.94
N ILE A 582 -19.00 22.22 -34.88
CA ILE A 582 -17.62 21.77 -34.71
C ILE A 582 -17.55 20.96 -33.42
N PHE A 583 -17.14 19.70 -33.52
CA PHE A 583 -16.96 18.82 -32.37
C PHE A 583 -15.49 18.43 -32.22
N PHE A 584 -14.93 18.80 -31.09
CA PHE A 584 -13.60 18.40 -30.65
C PHE A 584 -13.71 17.11 -29.82
N ALA A 585 -13.34 15.98 -30.42
CA ALA A 585 -13.35 14.71 -29.71
C ALA A 585 -12.18 14.62 -28.72
N ASP A 586 -12.41 13.97 -27.58
CA ASP A 586 -11.34 13.68 -26.62
C ASP A 586 -10.28 12.74 -27.23
N ARG A 587 -9.15 12.64 -26.54
CA ARG A 587 -7.95 11.88 -26.89
C ARG A 587 -8.30 10.42 -27.22
N LEU A 588 -8.22 10.08 -28.50
CA LEU A 588 -8.07 8.69 -28.90
C LEU A 588 -6.60 8.31 -28.67
N TRP A 589 -6.32 7.72 -27.51
CA TRP A 589 -5.11 6.93 -27.38
C TRP A 589 -5.26 5.73 -28.31
N TYR A 590 -4.50 5.77 -29.41
CA TYR A 590 -4.22 4.57 -30.18
C TYR A 590 -3.44 3.62 -29.27
N SER A 591 -4.16 2.78 -28.53
CA SER A 591 -3.64 1.48 -28.16
C SER A 591 -3.72 0.66 -29.45
N PRO A 592 -2.62 0.12 -29.99
CA PRO A 592 -2.74 -0.91 -31.00
C PRO A 592 -3.71 -1.94 -30.42
N VAL A 593 -4.82 -2.17 -31.12
CA VAL A 593 -5.78 -3.20 -30.75
C VAL A 593 -4.96 -4.45 -30.41
N SER A 594 -5.27 -5.02 -29.25
CA SER A 594 -4.65 -6.24 -28.73
C SER A 594 -4.38 -7.23 -29.87
N ASN A 595 -3.28 -7.99 -29.75
CA ASN A 595 -2.80 -8.97 -30.73
C ASN A 595 -3.86 -9.94 -31.33
N ASP A 596 -5.08 -9.98 -30.80
CA ASP A 596 -6.21 -10.80 -31.27
C ASP A 596 -6.87 -10.32 -32.57
N THR A 597 -6.80 -9.04 -32.94
CA THR A 597 -7.30 -8.56 -34.25
C THR A 597 -6.17 -8.26 -35.23
N LYS A 598 -4.99 -8.87 -35.07
CA LYS A 598 -4.01 -8.88 -36.14
C LYS A 598 -4.69 -9.48 -37.37
N VAL A 599 -4.78 -8.72 -38.46
CA VAL A 599 -4.83 -9.32 -39.79
C VAL A 599 -3.78 -10.41 -39.77
N PRO A 600 -4.13 -11.65 -40.10
CA PRO A 600 -3.16 -12.71 -40.03
C PRO A 600 -2.04 -12.44 -41.03
N THR A 601 -0.97 -11.83 -40.52
CA THR A 601 0.30 -11.69 -41.21
C THR A 601 0.92 -13.06 -41.27
N GLU A 602 1.59 -13.37 -42.39
CA GLU A 602 2.41 -14.59 -42.43
C GLU A 602 3.47 -14.49 -41.34
N GLU A 603 3.30 -15.28 -40.29
CA GLU A 603 4.26 -15.39 -39.20
C GLU A 603 4.90 -16.77 -39.25
N ILE A 604 6.22 -16.80 -39.40
CA ILE A 604 7.00 -18.02 -39.24
C ILE A 604 7.19 -18.23 -37.73
N ARG A 605 6.76 -19.38 -37.22
CA ARG A 605 6.85 -19.74 -35.80
C ARG A 605 7.51 -21.10 -35.62
N SER A 606 8.42 -21.17 -34.65
CA SER A 606 9.02 -22.42 -34.16
C SER A 606 8.29 -22.93 -32.93
N PHE A 607 7.72 -24.14 -33.02
CA PHE A 607 7.21 -24.87 -31.86
C PHE A 607 8.29 -25.82 -31.35
N ILE A 608 8.80 -25.57 -30.14
CA ILE A 608 9.95 -26.28 -29.59
C ILE A 608 9.49 -27.12 -28.39
N PHE A 609 9.73 -28.42 -28.50
CA PHE A 609 9.41 -29.43 -27.49
C PHE A 609 10.69 -30.02 -26.93
N SER A 610 10.69 -30.32 -25.64
CA SER A 610 11.72 -31.09 -24.96
C SER A 610 11.13 -32.40 -24.45
N ASP A 611 11.94 -33.44 -24.27
CA ASP A 611 11.47 -34.72 -23.74
C ASP A 611 11.03 -34.62 -22.26
N ARG A 612 11.53 -33.62 -21.54
CA ARG A 612 11.18 -33.32 -20.13
C ARG A 612 11.16 -31.82 -19.90
N LYS A 613 10.49 -31.38 -18.84
CA LYS A 613 10.50 -29.97 -18.41
C LYS A 613 11.59 -29.66 -17.37
N VAL A 614 12.14 -30.68 -16.70
CA VAL A 614 13.18 -30.55 -15.68
C VAL A 614 14.32 -31.55 -15.95
N TYR A 615 15.57 -31.10 -15.83
CA TYR A 615 16.80 -31.88 -16.01
C TYR A 615 17.77 -31.62 -14.85
N ARG A 616 18.77 -32.50 -14.69
CA ARG A 616 19.92 -32.28 -13.79
C ARG A 616 21.15 -31.79 -14.57
N PRO A 617 22.10 -31.09 -13.94
CA PRO A 617 23.40 -30.81 -14.53
C PRO A 617 24.05 -32.08 -15.10
N GLY A 618 24.71 -31.98 -16.26
CA GLY A 618 25.30 -33.12 -16.97
C GLY A 618 24.32 -33.96 -17.82
N GLN A 619 23.01 -33.77 -17.70
CA GLN A 619 22.04 -34.56 -18.48
C GLN A 619 21.94 -34.11 -19.94
N LYS A 620 21.57 -35.07 -20.80
CA LYS A 620 21.24 -34.83 -22.20
C LYS A 620 19.80 -34.33 -22.33
N VAL A 621 19.63 -33.12 -22.85
CA VAL A 621 18.35 -32.52 -23.21
C VAL A 621 18.06 -32.88 -24.66
N SER A 622 16.97 -33.62 -24.92
CA SER A 622 16.53 -33.90 -26.29
C SER A 622 15.44 -32.93 -26.68
N TYR A 623 15.52 -32.36 -27.88
CA TYR A 623 14.54 -31.39 -28.36
C TYR A 623 14.02 -31.75 -29.76
N LYS A 624 12.80 -31.30 -30.05
CA LYS A 624 12.19 -31.30 -31.37
C LYS A 624 11.60 -29.94 -31.67
N THR A 625 11.91 -29.40 -32.84
CA THR A 625 11.38 -28.12 -33.32
C THR A 625 10.54 -28.38 -34.56
N ILE A 626 9.37 -27.73 -34.66
CA ILE A 626 8.51 -27.73 -35.84
C ILE A 626 8.35 -26.28 -36.31
N LEU A 627 8.70 -26.01 -37.57
CA LEU A 627 8.65 -24.69 -38.19
C LEU A 627 7.40 -24.57 -39.06
N LEU A 628 6.51 -23.65 -38.69
CA LEU A 628 5.25 -23.41 -39.37
C LEU A 628 5.20 -21.97 -39.90
N ASN A 629 4.67 -21.78 -41.10
CA ASN A 629 4.14 -20.49 -41.56
C ASN A 629 2.65 -20.47 -41.22
N GLN A 630 2.25 -19.53 -40.36
CA GLN A 630 0.86 -19.36 -39.94
C GLN A 630 0.27 -18.10 -40.57
N LYS A 631 -0.90 -18.25 -41.21
CA LYS A 631 -1.75 -17.15 -41.67
C LYS A 631 -3.17 -17.39 -41.13
N GLY A 632 -3.43 -16.87 -39.94
CA GLY A 632 -4.73 -16.98 -39.26
C GLY A 632 -4.91 -18.41 -38.77
N ASN A 633 -6.01 -19.03 -39.16
CA ASN A 633 -6.28 -20.45 -38.86
C ASN A 633 -5.63 -21.42 -39.87
N LYS A 634 -4.92 -20.92 -40.89
CA LYS A 634 -4.20 -21.77 -41.87
C LYS A 634 -2.73 -21.91 -41.47
N THR A 635 -2.24 -23.14 -41.39
CA THR A 635 -0.85 -23.47 -41.07
C THR A 635 -0.21 -24.30 -42.17
N LYS A 636 1.01 -23.95 -42.59
CA LYS A 636 1.83 -24.73 -43.55
C LYS A 636 3.22 -24.99 -42.98
N VAL A 637 3.70 -26.23 -43.08
CA VAL A 637 5.08 -26.58 -42.67
C VAL A 637 6.12 -25.95 -43.60
N ILE A 638 7.28 -25.57 -43.05
CA ILE A 638 8.41 -25.03 -43.83
C ILE A 638 9.53 -26.07 -43.89
N SER A 639 9.63 -26.78 -45.02
CA SER A 639 10.66 -27.79 -45.29
C SER A 639 11.94 -27.20 -45.88
N GLY A 640 13.11 -27.80 -45.61
CA GLY A 640 14.40 -27.41 -46.19
C GLY A 640 14.99 -26.09 -45.66
N SER A 641 14.42 -25.51 -44.60
CA SER A 641 14.88 -24.25 -44.01
C SER A 641 16.05 -24.49 -43.07
N LYS A 642 17.15 -23.73 -43.25
CA LYS A 642 18.36 -23.82 -42.44
C LYS A 642 18.38 -22.71 -41.37
N PHE A 643 18.51 -23.08 -40.11
CA PHE A 643 18.62 -22.13 -38.98
C PHE A 643 19.43 -22.73 -37.82
N ASN A 644 19.72 -21.94 -36.79
CA ASN A 644 20.42 -22.39 -35.59
C ASN A 644 19.44 -22.62 -34.43
N VAL A 645 19.63 -23.70 -33.69
CA VAL A 645 19.02 -23.93 -32.38
C VAL A 645 20.09 -23.69 -31.33
N THR A 646 19.83 -22.79 -30.39
CA THR A 646 20.78 -22.36 -29.37
C THR A 646 20.24 -22.68 -27.98
N LEU A 647 21.04 -23.31 -27.13
CA LEU A 647 20.78 -23.45 -25.70
C LEU A 647 21.42 -22.28 -24.96
N ARG A 648 20.63 -21.59 -24.13
CA ARG A 648 21.10 -20.53 -23.22
C ARG A 648 20.87 -20.89 -21.76
N ASP A 649 21.79 -20.47 -20.90
CA ASP A 649 21.71 -20.65 -19.45
C ASP A 649 20.72 -19.67 -18.79
N THR A 650 20.64 -19.74 -17.47
CA THR A 650 19.81 -18.88 -16.61
C THR A 650 20.10 -17.39 -16.75
N ASN A 651 21.34 -17.04 -17.11
CA ASN A 651 21.77 -15.66 -17.33
C ASN A 651 21.59 -15.22 -18.80
N GLY A 652 20.97 -16.06 -19.64
CA GLY A 652 20.79 -15.81 -21.05
C GLY A 652 22.06 -15.97 -21.90
N ARG A 653 23.15 -16.54 -21.33
CA ARG A 653 24.41 -16.77 -22.05
C ARG A 653 24.30 -18.01 -22.92
N GLU A 654 24.87 -17.96 -24.12
CA GLU A 654 24.92 -19.11 -25.01
C GLU A 654 25.82 -20.21 -24.45
N VAL A 655 25.25 -21.41 -24.29
CA VAL A 655 25.93 -22.62 -23.81
C VAL A 655 26.35 -23.49 -24.99
N SER A 656 25.47 -23.63 -26.00
CA SER A 656 25.71 -24.45 -27.18
C SER A 656 24.79 -24.02 -28.32
N SER A 657 25.22 -24.23 -29.56
CA SER A 657 24.45 -23.90 -30.76
C SER A 657 24.65 -24.96 -31.84
N GLN A 658 23.56 -25.34 -32.51
CA GLN A 658 23.52 -26.37 -33.56
C GLN A 658 22.86 -25.81 -34.81
N SER A 659 23.56 -25.87 -35.95
CA SER A 659 22.97 -25.53 -37.25
C SER A 659 22.20 -26.73 -37.81
N VAL A 660 20.93 -26.52 -38.13
CA VAL A 660 19.98 -27.57 -38.50
C VAL A 660 19.20 -27.19 -39.76
N THR A 661 18.66 -28.21 -40.45
CA THR A 661 17.81 -28.03 -41.62
C THR A 661 16.52 -28.82 -41.45
N THR A 662 15.36 -28.20 -41.68
CA THR A 662 14.05 -28.87 -41.53
C THR A 662 13.85 -29.97 -42.56
N ASN A 663 13.23 -31.07 -42.14
CA ASN A 663 12.80 -32.15 -43.03
C ASN A 663 11.52 -31.80 -43.81
N GLU A 664 11.00 -32.75 -44.59
CA GLU A 664 9.78 -32.60 -45.40
C GLU A 664 8.53 -32.24 -44.56
N TYR A 665 8.55 -32.55 -43.26
CA TYR A 665 7.48 -32.21 -42.31
C TYR A 665 7.74 -30.90 -41.56
N GLY A 666 8.74 -30.11 -41.97
CA GLY A 666 9.12 -28.85 -41.32
C GLY A 666 9.74 -29.03 -39.95
N SER A 667 10.23 -30.22 -39.60
CA SER A 667 10.71 -30.54 -38.26
C SER A 667 12.22 -30.84 -38.21
N VAL A 668 12.81 -30.61 -37.04
CA VAL A 668 14.19 -30.94 -36.67
C VAL A 668 14.18 -31.61 -35.31
N SER A 669 15.06 -32.58 -35.08
CA SER A 669 15.34 -33.12 -33.74
C SER A 669 16.83 -33.07 -33.45
N GLY A 670 17.18 -32.80 -32.21
CA GLY A 670 18.56 -32.69 -31.78
C GLY A 670 18.69 -32.85 -30.28
N SER A 671 19.89 -32.61 -29.76
CA SER A 671 20.12 -32.70 -28.32
C SER A 671 21.30 -31.84 -27.89
N PHE A 672 21.21 -31.32 -26.66
CA PHE A 672 22.30 -30.64 -25.96
C PHE A 672 22.71 -31.44 -24.74
N ILE A 673 23.98 -31.34 -24.34
CA ILE A 673 24.46 -31.86 -23.06
C ILE A 673 24.58 -30.67 -22.12
N LEU A 674 23.88 -30.70 -20.99
CA LEU A 674 24.00 -29.66 -19.97
C LEU A 674 25.40 -29.74 -19.33
N PRO A 675 26.09 -28.61 -19.11
CA PRO A 675 27.33 -28.60 -18.34
C PRO A 675 27.13 -29.26 -16.97
N SER A 676 28.12 -30.02 -16.48
CA SER A 676 28.07 -30.61 -15.14
C SER A 676 28.14 -29.54 -14.03
N THR A 677 28.70 -28.37 -14.35
CA THR A 677 28.78 -27.18 -13.48
C THR A 677 27.68 -26.15 -13.81
N ALA A 678 26.60 -26.56 -14.48
CA ALA A 678 25.49 -25.67 -14.80
C ALA A 678 24.84 -25.11 -13.53
N LEU A 679 24.59 -23.79 -13.51
CA LEU A 679 23.79 -23.16 -12.46
C LEU A 679 22.36 -23.71 -12.51
N SER A 680 21.73 -23.87 -11.34
CA SER A 680 20.33 -24.26 -11.28
C SER A 680 19.42 -23.11 -11.73
N GLY A 681 18.33 -23.44 -12.42
CA GLY A 681 17.29 -22.51 -12.86
C GLY A 681 16.82 -22.71 -14.31
N SER A 682 16.14 -21.69 -14.85
CA SER A 682 15.51 -21.75 -16.18
C SER A 682 16.51 -21.56 -17.33
N PHE A 683 16.70 -22.60 -18.14
CA PHE A 683 17.42 -22.56 -19.41
C PHE A 683 16.44 -22.33 -20.56
N SER A 684 16.92 -21.78 -21.68
CA SER A 684 16.10 -21.56 -22.87
C SER A 684 16.71 -22.19 -24.12
N ILE A 685 15.86 -22.87 -24.89
CA ILE A 685 16.16 -23.35 -26.24
C ILE A 685 15.57 -22.32 -27.21
N VAL A 686 16.43 -21.69 -28.00
CA VAL A 686 16.10 -20.53 -28.82
C VAL A 686 16.34 -20.85 -30.30
N THR A 687 15.44 -20.36 -31.15
CA THR A 687 15.58 -20.33 -32.61
C THR A 687 15.28 -18.91 -33.09
N PRO A 688 15.58 -18.56 -34.36
CA PRO A 688 15.20 -17.25 -34.91
C PRO A 688 13.69 -16.96 -34.91
N TYR A 689 12.85 -18.00 -34.74
CA TYR A 689 11.40 -17.93 -34.89
C TYR A 689 10.61 -18.34 -33.63
N GLY A 690 11.29 -18.48 -32.48
CA GLY A 690 10.65 -18.85 -31.22
C GLY A 690 11.62 -19.42 -30.19
N SER A 691 11.16 -19.53 -28.95
CA SER A 691 11.92 -20.09 -27.82
C SER A 691 11.03 -20.98 -26.94
N SER A 692 11.66 -21.85 -26.15
CA SER A 692 11.01 -22.69 -25.15
C SER A 692 11.95 -22.89 -23.96
N SER A 693 11.39 -22.96 -22.76
CA SER A 693 12.17 -23.04 -21.52
C SER A 693 12.14 -24.44 -20.91
N ILE A 694 13.24 -24.78 -20.22
CA ILE A 694 13.41 -25.99 -19.40
C ILE A 694 14.03 -25.59 -18.07
N GLN A 695 13.74 -26.33 -16.99
CA GLN A 695 14.39 -26.13 -15.70
C GLN A 695 15.57 -27.08 -15.52
N VAL A 696 16.64 -26.60 -14.88
CA VAL A 696 17.80 -27.40 -14.50
C VAL A 696 17.95 -27.33 -12.98
N GLU A 697 17.76 -28.45 -12.29
CA GLU A 697 17.79 -28.53 -10.83
C GLU A 697 18.32 -29.88 -10.36
N GLU A 698 18.90 -29.94 -9.16
CA GLU A 698 19.22 -31.20 -8.45
C GLU A 698 17.97 -31.86 -7.85
N TYR A 699 17.01 -32.18 -8.71
CA TYR A 699 15.72 -32.74 -8.28
C TYR A 699 15.86 -34.18 -7.76
N LYS A 700 15.46 -34.47 -6.52
CA LYS A 700 15.18 -35.83 -6.02
C LYS A 700 13.74 -36.21 -6.38
N ARG A 701 13.53 -37.43 -6.88
CA ARG A 701 12.17 -37.91 -7.19
C ARG A 701 11.38 -38.09 -5.88
N PRO A 702 10.18 -37.51 -5.76
CA PRO A 702 9.30 -37.71 -4.62
C PRO A 702 9.00 -39.18 -4.42
N ARG A 703 8.80 -39.59 -3.18
CA ARG A 703 8.35 -40.95 -2.84
C ARG A 703 6.84 -41.07 -2.76
N PHE A 704 6.16 -39.94 -2.54
CA PHE A 704 4.72 -39.83 -2.41
C PHE A 704 4.20 -38.51 -2.97
N GLU A 705 2.90 -38.44 -3.21
CA GLU A 705 2.16 -37.28 -3.69
C GLU A 705 1.03 -36.92 -2.71
N ILE A 706 0.60 -35.66 -2.77
CA ILE A 706 -0.52 -35.13 -2.00
C ILE A 706 -1.56 -34.67 -3.03
N SER A 707 -2.83 -34.98 -2.79
CA SER A 707 -3.93 -34.53 -3.63
C SER A 707 -5.10 -34.04 -2.76
N PHE A 708 -5.81 -33.02 -3.24
CA PHE A 708 -7.00 -32.50 -2.57
C PHE A 708 -8.27 -33.02 -3.25
N GLU A 709 -9.27 -33.41 -2.46
CA GLU A 709 -10.62 -33.65 -2.99
C GLU A 709 -11.26 -32.29 -3.35
N PRO A 710 -11.88 -32.13 -4.53
CA PRO A 710 -12.51 -30.88 -4.92
C PRO A 710 -13.60 -30.48 -3.93
N PHE A 711 -13.53 -29.25 -3.42
CA PHE A 711 -14.59 -28.67 -2.59
C PHE A 711 -15.83 -28.38 -3.46
N ARG A 712 -16.98 -28.96 -3.09
CA ARG A 712 -18.25 -28.86 -3.85
C ARG A 712 -19.44 -28.46 -2.99
N ASP A 713 -19.22 -28.26 -1.69
CA ASP A 713 -20.29 -27.92 -0.77
C ASP A 713 -20.72 -26.47 -0.97
N LEU A 714 -21.99 -26.19 -0.71
CA LEU A 714 -22.50 -24.83 -0.68
C LEU A 714 -22.06 -24.20 0.64
N ALA A 715 -21.23 -23.15 0.58
CA ALA A 715 -20.76 -22.45 1.76
C ALA A 715 -20.61 -20.95 1.49
N VAL A 716 -20.74 -20.16 2.55
CA VAL A 716 -20.53 -18.71 2.55
C VAL A 716 -19.50 -18.31 3.60
N ILE A 717 -19.08 -17.03 3.57
CA ILE A 717 -18.28 -16.46 4.65
C ILE A 717 -19.03 -16.62 6.00
N GLY A 718 -18.31 -17.11 7.02
CA GLY A 718 -18.82 -17.43 8.34
C GLY A 718 -18.98 -18.94 8.59
N ASP A 719 -19.14 -19.74 7.54
CA ASP A 719 -19.34 -21.20 7.65
C ASP A 719 -18.05 -21.94 8.05
N SER A 720 -18.21 -23.11 8.65
CA SER A 720 -17.11 -24.04 8.87
C SER A 720 -16.87 -24.90 7.61
N ILE A 721 -15.65 -24.82 7.08
CA ILE A 721 -15.23 -25.50 5.85
C ILE A 721 -14.39 -26.72 6.19
N THR A 722 -14.67 -27.84 5.52
CA THR A 722 -13.85 -29.06 5.62
C THR A 722 -13.16 -29.35 4.30
N VAL A 723 -11.83 -29.39 4.32
CA VAL A 723 -10.98 -29.74 3.18
C VAL A 723 -10.33 -31.09 3.43
N LYS A 724 -10.33 -31.95 2.41
CA LYS A 724 -9.79 -33.31 2.50
C LYS A 724 -8.56 -33.42 1.61
N ALA A 725 -7.44 -33.80 2.21
CA ALA A 725 -6.20 -34.11 1.49
C ALA A 725 -5.85 -35.59 1.65
N ASN A 726 -5.30 -36.18 0.59
CA ASN A 726 -4.94 -37.58 0.48
C ASN A 726 -3.44 -37.67 0.15
N ALA A 727 -2.69 -38.45 0.94
CA ALA A 727 -1.28 -38.75 0.75
C ALA A 727 -1.10 -40.18 0.26
N THR A 728 -0.52 -40.35 -0.92
CA THR A 728 -0.34 -41.65 -1.58
C THR A 728 1.09 -41.81 -2.06
N THR A 729 1.69 -42.98 -1.83
CA THR A 729 2.98 -43.32 -2.43
C THR A 729 2.86 -43.36 -3.96
N LEU A 730 3.96 -43.20 -4.68
CA LEU A 730 3.95 -43.32 -6.15
C LEU A 730 3.57 -44.73 -6.66
N THR A 731 3.49 -45.72 -5.77
CA THR A 731 2.98 -47.07 -6.05
C THR A 731 1.49 -47.22 -5.76
N GLY A 732 0.80 -46.14 -5.35
CA GLY A 732 -0.63 -46.09 -5.08
C GLY A 732 -1.04 -46.58 -3.68
N MET A 733 -0.10 -46.74 -2.75
CA MET A 733 -0.41 -47.14 -1.37
C MET A 733 -0.72 -45.91 -0.49
N PRO A 734 -1.67 -45.99 0.45
CA PRO A 734 -1.92 -44.91 1.39
C PRO A 734 -0.72 -44.68 2.30
N LEU A 735 -0.34 -43.42 2.50
CA LEU A 735 0.72 -43.05 3.43
C LEU A 735 0.11 -42.81 4.81
N ALA A 736 0.07 -43.85 5.66
CA ALA A 736 -0.50 -43.79 7.00
C ALA A 736 0.47 -43.26 8.05
N ASP A 737 -0.07 -42.64 9.11
CA ASP A 737 0.67 -42.17 10.31
C ASP A 737 1.79 -41.15 10.00
N ALA A 738 1.72 -40.49 8.84
CA ALA A 738 2.62 -39.41 8.47
C ALA A 738 2.23 -38.11 9.19
N ARG A 739 3.23 -37.33 9.59
CA ARG A 739 3.01 -36.04 10.26
C ARG A 739 2.47 -35.04 9.25
N VAL A 740 1.44 -34.30 9.61
CA VAL A 740 0.83 -33.25 8.79
C VAL A 740 0.90 -31.93 9.56
N GLU A 741 1.40 -30.89 8.92
CA GLU A 741 1.25 -29.50 9.34
C GLU A 741 0.42 -28.78 8.27
N TRP A 742 -0.54 -27.96 8.68
CA TRP A 742 -1.38 -27.23 7.73
C TRP A 742 -1.66 -25.82 8.20
N LYS A 743 -1.93 -24.94 7.23
CA LYS A 743 -2.33 -23.55 7.48
C LYS A 743 -3.29 -23.08 6.41
N VAL A 744 -4.17 -22.17 6.79
CA VAL A 744 -5.16 -21.55 5.92
C VAL A 744 -4.98 -20.05 5.95
N LYS A 745 -4.91 -19.44 4.77
CA LYS A 745 -4.72 -18.00 4.61
C LYS A 745 -5.86 -17.40 3.79
N SER A 746 -6.37 -16.25 4.20
CA SER A 746 -7.40 -15.52 3.46
C SER A 746 -6.80 -14.33 2.70
N SER A 747 -7.24 -14.11 1.46
CA SER A 747 -6.85 -12.94 0.65
C SER A 747 -8.01 -12.43 -0.19
N SER A 748 -8.14 -11.11 -0.34
CA SER A 748 -9.14 -10.48 -1.21
C SER A 748 -8.84 -10.71 -2.69
N LEU A 749 -9.82 -11.19 -3.47
CA LEU A 749 -9.70 -11.34 -4.93
C LEU A 749 -10.14 -10.05 -5.63
N ILE A 750 -9.22 -9.14 -5.86
CA ILE A 750 -9.48 -7.93 -6.65
C ILE A 750 -9.38 -8.28 -8.14
N TRP A 751 -10.44 -8.05 -8.90
CA TRP A 751 -10.41 -8.24 -10.36
C TRP A 751 -9.38 -7.29 -10.99
N ARG A 752 -8.35 -7.85 -11.64
CA ARG A 752 -7.23 -7.21 -12.40
C ARG A 752 -5.99 -6.66 -11.68
N SER A 753 -5.83 -6.75 -10.35
CA SER A 753 -4.58 -6.30 -9.70
C SER A 753 -3.68 -7.45 -9.25
N TYR A 754 -2.48 -7.50 -9.83
CA TYR A 754 -1.36 -8.32 -9.41
C TYR A 754 -0.89 -7.91 -8.00
N LEU A 755 -0.93 -8.86 -7.07
CA LEU A 755 0.06 -9.17 -6.01
C LEU A 755 -0.69 -9.95 -4.93
N PRO A 756 -0.37 -11.24 -4.69
CA PRO A 756 -0.76 -11.86 -3.45
C PRO A 756 0.03 -11.16 -2.35
N SER A 757 -0.61 -10.21 -1.65
CA SER A 757 -0.24 -10.02 -0.25
C SER A 757 -0.36 -11.40 0.40
N GLY A 758 0.57 -11.77 1.29
CA GLY A 758 0.76 -13.14 1.77
C GLY A 758 -0.43 -13.80 2.49
N GLY A 759 -1.62 -13.20 2.45
CA GLY A 759 -2.86 -13.60 3.07
C GLY A 759 -2.81 -13.49 4.59
N ASP A 760 -3.91 -13.11 5.21
CA ASP A 760 -4.03 -13.17 6.67
C ASP A 760 -4.13 -14.66 7.08
N LEU A 761 -3.31 -15.10 8.04
CA LEU A 761 -3.40 -16.45 8.59
C LEU A 761 -4.71 -16.56 9.39
N ILE A 762 -5.63 -17.43 8.96
CA ILE A 762 -6.93 -17.58 9.63
C ILE A 762 -7.02 -18.84 10.50
N ALA A 763 -6.24 -19.87 10.18
CA ALA A 763 -6.20 -21.12 10.92
C ALA A 763 -4.90 -21.86 10.63
N SER A 764 -4.41 -22.60 11.62
CA SER A 764 -3.29 -23.54 11.47
C SER A 764 -3.47 -24.72 12.41
N GLY A 765 -2.80 -25.82 12.12
CA GLY A 765 -2.82 -26.98 12.99
C GLY A 765 -1.87 -28.08 12.55
N SER A 766 -1.74 -29.07 13.42
CA SER A 766 -1.01 -30.31 13.15
C SER A 766 -1.95 -31.50 13.22
N ALA A 767 -1.67 -32.53 12.42
CA ALA A 767 -2.44 -33.77 12.38
C ALA A 767 -1.53 -34.93 11.98
N LYS A 768 -2.12 -36.13 11.92
CA LYS A 768 -1.51 -37.27 11.26
C LYS A 768 -2.43 -37.81 10.18
N THR A 769 -1.85 -38.40 9.14
CA THR A 769 -2.64 -39.13 8.16
C THR A 769 -3.26 -40.39 8.78
N SER A 770 -4.51 -40.65 8.44
CA SER A 770 -5.24 -41.86 8.84
C SER A 770 -4.67 -43.12 8.17
N ALA A 771 -5.19 -44.30 8.54
CA ALA A 771 -4.77 -45.58 7.96
C ALA A 771 -4.98 -45.67 6.43
N ASP A 772 -5.93 -44.91 5.89
CA ASP A 772 -6.22 -44.75 4.45
C ASP A 772 -5.47 -43.55 3.82
N GLY A 773 -4.52 -42.94 4.54
CA GLY A 773 -3.66 -41.88 4.03
C GLY A 773 -4.34 -40.52 3.93
N LYS A 774 -5.44 -40.30 4.63
CA LYS A 774 -6.23 -39.05 4.54
C LYS A 774 -5.99 -38.13 5.72
N VAL A 775 -6.23 -36.84 5.50
CA VAL A 775 -6.28 -35.82 6.55
C VAL A 775 -7.43 -34.85 6.26
N MET A 776 -8.15 -34.48 7.32
CA MET A 776 -9.25 -33.52 7.27
C MET A 776 -8.81 -32.23 7.93
N ILE A 777 -8.98 -31.12 7.22
CA ILE A 777 -8.64 -29.77 7.66
C ILE A 777 -9.96 -29.02 7.82
N VAL A 778 -10.23 -28.57 9.04
CA VAL A 778 -11.47 -27.88 9.38
C VAL A 778 -11.11 -26.47 9.83
N PHE A 779 -11.71 -25.46 9.21
CA PHE A 779 -11.50 -24.05 9.56
C PHE A 779 -12.79 -23.25 9.37
N GLN A 780 -12.92 -22.11 10.05
CA GLN A 780 -14.02 -21.18 9.81
C GLN A 780 -13.65 -20.19 8.71
N ALA A 781 -14.50 -20.04 7.69
CA ALA A 781 -14.25 -19.15 6.55
C ALA A 781 -14.47 -17.68 6.93
N LYS A 782 -13.43 -17.02 7.43
CA LYS A 782 -13.48 -15.60 7.78
C LYS A 782 -13.17 -14.71 6.59
N GLY A 783 -14.01 -13.70 6.36
CA GLY A 783 -13.79 -12.72 5.29
C GLY A 783 -12.52 -11.91 5.53
N SER A 784 -11.88 -11.43 4.46
CA SER A 784 -10.75 -10.50 4.60
C SER A 784 -11.26 -9.12 5.07
N ASN A 785 -10.48 -8.43 5.90
CA ASN A 785 -10.76 -7.04 6.30
C ASN A 785 -10.68 -6.03 5.13
N TYR A 786 -10.21 -6.48 3.96
CA TYR A 786 -10.07 -5.69 2.72
C TYR A 786 -11.10 -6.07 1.64
N VAL A 787 -12.36 -6.27 2.02
CA VAL A 787 -13.42 -6.50 1.05
C VAL A 787 -13.95 -5.16 0.55
N ASN A 788 -13.63 -4.82 -0.70
CA ASN A 788 -14.36 -3.80 -1.43
C ASN A 788 -15.81 -4.31 -1.62
N ARG A 789 -16.80 -3.61 -1.05
CA ARG A 789 -18.24 -4.00 -1.07
C ARG A 789 -18.80 -4.30 -2.47
N ILE A 790 -18.11 -3.91 -3.55
CA ILE A 790 -18.53 -4.15 -4.93
C ILE A 790 -18.19 -5.57 -5.43
N PHE A 791 -17.16 -6.23 -4.87
CA PHE A 791 -16.75 -7.60 -5.23
C PHE A 791 -16.37 -8.41 -3.98
N SER A 792 -17.33 -9.14 -3.40
CA SER A 792 -17.20 -9.82 -2.12
C SER A 792 -16.57 -11.22 -2.19
N LEU A 793 -15.57 -11.46 -3.04
CA LEU A 793 -14.90 -12.76 -3.13
C LEU A 793 -13.63 -12.78 -2.28
N THR A 794 -13.59 -13.67 -1.27
CA THR A 794 -12.40 -13.98 -0.49
C THR A 794 -11.86 -15.34 -0.90
N ASN A 795 -10.55 -15.41 -1.18
CA ASN A 795 -9.84 -16.64 -1.46
C ASN A 795 -9.21 -17.20 -0.19
N PHE A 796 -9.46 -18.48 0.08
CA PHE A 796 -8.86 -19.26 1.15
C PHE A 796 -7.84 -20.22 0.56
N LEU A 797 -6.56 -19.94 0.78
CA LEU A 797 -5.45 -20.84 0.41
C LEU A 797 -5.18 -21.80 1.56
N VAL A 798 -5.39 -23.09 1.33
CA VAL A 798 -5.12 -24.18 2.27
C VAL A 798 -3.81 -24.83 1.86
N GLU A 799 -2.78 -24.69 2.68
CA GLU A 799 -1.45 -25.25 2.47
C GLU A 799 -1.24 -26.42 3.44
N VAL A 800 -0.70 -27.54 2.94
CA VAL A 800 -0.46 -28.77 3.72
C VAL A 800 0.94 -29.28 3.47
N ASP A 801 1.68 -29.50 4.55
CA ASP A 801 2.99 -30.12 4.58
C ASP A 801 2.88 -31.51 5.22
N ILE A 802 3.20 -32.58 4.48
CA ILE A 802 3.17 -33.97 4.97
C ILE A 802 4.58 -34.53 5.01
N THR A 803 5.02 -35.02 6.17
CA THR A 803 6.33 -35.62 6.41
C THR A 803 6.22 -37.13 6.63
N ASP A 804 6.90 -37.92 5.81
CA ASP A 804 6.95 -39.37 5.93
C ASP A 804 7.93 -39.85 7.02
N ALA A 805 7.91 -41.15 7.34
CA ALA A 805 8.78 -41.75 8.35
C ALA A 805 10.29 -41.68 8.00
N SER A 806 10.64 -41.39 6.75
CA SER A 806 12.03 -41.20 6.30
C SER A 806 12.51 -39.76 6.42
N GLY A 807 11.65 -38.84 6.85
CA GLY A 807 11.93 -37.42 6.96
C GLY A 807 11.76 -36.64 5.65
N GLU A 808 11.15 -37.23 4.62
CA GLU A 808 10.80 -36.52 3.39
C GLU A 808 9.50 -35.73 3.61
N THR A 809 9.56 -34.41 3.45
CA THR A 809 8.38 -33.52 3.50
C THR A 809 7.94 -33.13 2.10
N ARG A 810 6.63 -33.16 1.85
CA ARG A 810 5.99 -32.67 0.63
C ARG A 810 4.94 -31.64 0.99
N SER A 811 4.89 -30.58 0.19
CA SER A 811 3.94 -29.48 0.33
C SER A 811 2.99 -29.48 -0.85
N GLU A 812 1.70 -29.24 -0.61
CA GLU A 812 0.70 -29.02 -1.65
C GLU A 812 -0.34 -28.02 -1.16
N SER A 813 -1.01 -27.33 -2.08
CA SER A 813 -2.04 -26.36 -1.72
C SER A 813 -3.30 -26.46 -2.58
N THR A 814 -4.42 -26.02 -2.02
CA THR A 814 -5.66 -25.81 -2.75
C THR A 814 -6.28 -24.49 -2.37
N SER A 815 -7.16 -23.97 -3.22
CA SER A 815 -7.83 -22.71 -2.98
C SER A 815 -9.34 -22.83 -3.09
N ILE A 816 -10.05 -22.13 -2.20
CA ILE A 816 -11.51 -22.06 -2.16
C ILE A 816 -11.88 -20.58 -2.18
N ALA A 817 -12.70 -20.17 -3.14
CA ALA A 817 -13.21 -18.80 -3.20
C ALA A 817 -14.66 -18.78 -2.71
N LEU A 818 -14.93 -17.98 -1.69
CA LEU A 818 -16.27 -17.81 -1.11
C LEU A 818 -16.68 -16.33 -1.11
N SER A 819 -17.98 -16.09 -1.12
CA SER A 819 -18.57 -14.77 -0.90
C SER A 819 -19.51 -14.78 0.30
N ASP A 820 -19.92 -13.58 0.73
CA ASP A 820 -21.02 -13.37 1.68
C ASP A 820 -22.37 -13.89 1.16
N LYS A 821 -22.47 -14.13 -0.16
CA LYS A 821 -23.64 -14.71 -0.83
C LYS A 821 -23.32 -16.09 -1.38
N ALA A 822 -24.32 -16.98 -1.32
CA ALA A 822 -24.19 -18.36 -1.79
C ALA A 822 -24.22 -18.52 -3.33
N TYR A 823 -24.60 -17.47 -4.07
CA TYR A 823 -24.81 -17.52 -5.52
C TYR A 823 -24.23 -16.28 -6.21
N SER A 824 -23.70 -16.49 -7.42
CA SER A 824 -23.30 -15.43 -8.35
C SER A 824 -24.04 -15.59 -9.68
N LEU A 825 -24.59 -14.49 -10.19
CA LEU A 825 -25.25 -14.44 -11.50
C LEU A 825 -24.31 -13.74 -12.48
N ASN A 826 -23.94 -14.43 -13.56
CA ASN A 826 -23.23 -13.82 -14.67
C ASN A 826 -24.16 -13.74 -15.89
N THR A 827 -24.20 -12.58 -16.54
CA THR A 827 -24.93 -12.39 -17.80
C THR A 827 -23.93 -12.02 -18.89
N GLU A 828 -23.80 -12.88 -19.88
CA GLU A 828 -23.07 -12.55 -21.11
C GLU A 828 -24.02 -11.86 -22.08
N VAL A 829 -23.85 -10.55 -22.26
CA VAL A 829 -24.51 -9.84 -23.35
C VAL A 829 -23.66 -10.05 -24.59
N GLN A 830 -24.15 -10.84 -25.55
CA GLN A 830 -23.53 -10.89 -26.87
C GLN A 830 -23.58 -9.48 -27.47
N THR A 831 -22.41 -8.89 -27.71
CA THR A 831 -22.28 -7.66 -28.49
C THR A 831 -22.79 -7.94 -29.90
N LEU A 832 -24.05 -7.57 -30.17
CA LEU A 832 -24.58 -7.48 -31.51
C LEU A 832 -23.93 -6.28 -32.20
N ILE A 833 -22.74 -6.51 -32.77
CA ILE A 833 -22.20 -5.63 -33.80
C ILE A 833 -22.90 -6.06 -35.09
N THR A 834 -24.05 -5.46 -35.38
CA THR A 834 -24.73 -5.55 -36.68
C THR A 834 -24.56 -4.29 -37.47
#